data_AF-I6D3R6-F1
#
_entry.id   AF-I6D3R6-F1
#
_cell.length_a   1.000
_cell.length_b   1.000
_cell.length_c   1.000
_cell.angle_alpha   90.00
_cell.angle_beta   90.00
_cell.angle_gamma   90.00
#
_symmetry.space_group_name_H-M   'P 1'
#
loop_
_entity.id
_entity.type
_entity.pdbx_description
1 polymer ?
#
loop_
_entity_poly.entity_id
_entity_poly.type
_entity_poly.pdbx_seq_one_letter_code
_entity_poly.pdbx_strand_id
1 'polypeptide(L)'
;MLFNFDQANQQLNISIPQAWLAWHSENWTPPSTWKEGVAGVLMDYNLFASSYRPQDGSSSTNLNAYGTAGINTGAWRLRSDYQLNQTDSDDNHEQSGEISRTYLFRPLPQLGSKLTLGETDFSSNIFDGFSYTGAALASDDRMLPWELRGYAPQISGIAQTNATVTISQSGRVIYQKKVPPGPFIIDDLNQSVQGTLDVKVTEEDGRVNNFQVSAASTPFLTRQGQVRYKLAAGQPRPSMSHQTENETFFSNEVSWGMLSNTSLYGGLLLSGDDYHSAAMGIGQNMLWLGALSFDVTWASSHFDTQQDERGLSYRFNYSKQVDATNSTISLAAYRFSDRHFHSYANYLDHKYNDSDAQDEKQTISLSVGQPITPLNLNLYANLLHQTWWNADASTTANITAGFNVDIGDWRDISISTSFNTTHYEDKDHDNQIYLSISLPFGNGGRVGYDMQNSSHSTTHRMSWNDTLDERNSWGMSAGLQSDRPDNGAQVSGNYQHLSSAGEWDISGTYAANDYSSVSSSWSGSFTATQYGAAFHRHSSTNEPRLMVSTDGVADIPVQGNLDYTNHFGIAVVPLISSYQPSTVAVNMNDLPDGVTVAENVIKETWIEGAIGYKSLASRSGKDVNVIIRNASGQFPPLGAMTAALAWGWLTRKDMPG
;
A
#
# COMPACT_ATOMS: atom_id res chain seq x y z
N MET A 1 -42.20 -13.68 6.79
CA MET A 1 -42.51 -12.36 6.23
C MET A 1 -43.92 -12.00 6.63
N LEU A 2 -44.17 -10.80 7.14
CA LEU A 2 -45.50 -10.32 7.51
C LEU A 2 -45.79 -9.04 6.73
N PHE A 3 -46.98 -8.96 6.16
CA PHE A 3 -47.48 -7.78 5.45
C PHE A 3 -48.69 -7.26 6.21
N ASN A 4 -48.65 -6.03 6.69
CA ASN A 4 -49.76 -5.37 7.36
C ASN A 4 -50.08 -4.06 6.62
N PHE A 5 -51.23 -4.02 5.97
CA PHE A 5 -51.68 -2.83 5.25
C PHE A 5 -52.60 -2.00 6.15
N ASP A 6 -52.10 -0.85 6.59
CA ASP A 6 -52.89 0.19 7.25
C ASP A 6 -53.58 1.04 6.18
N GLN A 7 -54.84 0.71 5.91
CA GLN A 7 -55.65 1.39 4.91
C GLN A 7 -55.95 2.85 5.27
N ALA A 8 -56.03 3.20 6.56
CA ALA A 8 -56.35 4.56 6.99
C ALA A 8 -55.21 5.54 6.69
N ASN A 9 -53.96 5.06 6.79
CA ASN A 9 -52.76 5.83 6.49
C ASN A 9 -52.15 5.51 5.10
N GLN A 10 -52.79 4.62 4.32
CA GLN A 10 -52.27 4.09 3.05
C GLN A 10 -50.83 3.52 3.17
N GLN A 11 -50.51 2.91 4.32
CA GLN A 11 -49.17 2.43 4.63
C GLN A 11 -49.12 0.90 4.63
N LEU A 12 -48.23 0.32 3.82
CA LEU A 12 -47.92 -1.10 3.87
C LEU A 12 -46.69 -1.35 4.73
N ASN A 13 -46.89 -1.90 5.92
CA ASN A 13 -45.82 -2.31 6.82
C ASN A 13 -45.38 -3.74 6.48
N ILE A 14 -44.11 -3.89 6.07
CA ILE A 14 -43.53 -5.17 5.70
C ILE A 14 -42.48 -5.54 6.74
N SER A 15 -42.71 -6.62 7.50
CA SER A 15 -41.73 -7.16 8.44
C SER A 15 -41.06 -8.39 7.83
N ILE A 16 -39.78 -8.24 7.50
CA ILE A 16 -38.93 -9.29 6.94
C ILE A 16 -37.96 -9.72 8.03
N PRO A 17 -37.88 -11.02 8.38
CA PRO A 17 -36.82 -11.50 9.26
C PRO A 17 -35.45 -11.09 8.71
N GLN A 18 -34.58 -10.53 9.56
CA GLN A 18 -33.26 -10.05 9.14
C GLN A 18 -32.43 -11.13 8.41
N ALA A 19 -32.59 -12.41 8.77
CA ALA A 19 -31.92 -13.54 8.12
C ALA A 19 -32.24 -13.71 6.63
N TRP A 20 -33.30 -13.07 6.11
CA TRP A 20 -33.70 -13.11 4.69
C TRP A 20 -33.34 -11.83 3.93
N LEU A 21 -32.85 -10.81 4.64
CA LEU A 21 -32.32 -9.60 4.02
C LEU A 21 -30.86 -9.86 3.62
N ALA A 22 -30.45 -9.33 2.47
CA ALA A 22 -29.03 -9.23 2.17
C ALA A 22 -28.36 -8.43 3.30
N TRP A 23 -27.25 -8.95 3.82
CA TRP A 23 -26.51 -8.29 4.89
C TRP A 23 -26.11 -6.88 4.45
N HIS A 24 -26.32 -5.88 5.30
CA HIS A 24 -25.94 -4.49 5.05
C HIS A 24 -25.36 -3.93 6.35
N SER A 25 -24.19 -3.28 6.26
CA SER A 25 -23.64 -2.44 7.31
C SER A 25 -23.49 -1.02 6.79
N GLU A 26 -23.38 -0.04 7.69
CA GLU A 26 -23.20 1.37 7.33
C GLU A 26 -21.98 1.61 6.41
N ASN A 27 -20.99 0.70 6.46
CA ASN A 27 -19.71 0.78 5.75
C ASN A 27 -19.56 -0.22 4.60
N TRP A 28 -20.62 -0.95 4.23
CA TRP A 28 -20.59 -1.89 3.10
C TRP A 28 -21.86 -1.79 2.26
N THR A 29 -21.66 -1.67 0.95
CA THR A 29 -22.73 -1.57 -0.04
C THR A 29 -22.80 -2.86 -0.86
N PRO A 30 -24.01 -3.34 -1.22
CA PRO A 30 -24.16 -4.58 -1.95
C PRO A 30 -23.50 -4.51 -3.33
N PRO A 31 -23.00 -5.63 -3.90
CA PRO A 31 -22.31 -5.65 -5.18
C PRO A 31 -23.02 -4.96 -6.36
N SER A 32 -24.35 -4.87 -6.31
CA SER A 32 -25.18 -4.19 -7.31
C SER A 32 -24.99 -2.66 -7.36
N THR A 33 -24.46 -2.04 -6.31
CA THR A 33 -24.20 -0.59 -6.27
C THR A 33 -22.79 -0.23 -6.72
N TRP A 34 -21.92 -1.22 -6.95
CA TRP A 34 -20.54 -0.95 -7.33
C TRP A 34 -20.47 -0.52 -8.78
N LYS A 35 -19.86 0.65 -9.01
CA LYS A 35 -19.76 1.24 -10.34
C LYS A 35 -18.47 0.83 -11.03
N GLU A 36 -18.58 0.57 -12.33
CA GLU A 36 -17.44 0.20 -13.18
C GLU A 36 -16.57 1.39 -13.58
N GLY A 37 -17.03 2.62 -13.37
CA GLY A 37 -16.32 3.82 -13.82
C GLY A 37 -16.47 4.07 -15.33
N VAL A 38 -15.62 4.96 -15.85
CA VAL A 38 -15.61 5.40 -17.25
C VAL A 38 -14.33 4.93 -17.94
N ALA A 39 -14.37 4.90 -19.27
CA ALA A 39 -13.18 4.60 -20.06
C ALA A 39 -12.16 5.73 -19.98
N GLY A 40 -10.88 5.37 -19.93
CA GLY A 40 -9.80 6.33 -19.80
C GLY A 40 -8.43 5.67 -19.79
N VAL A 41 -7.41 6.50 -19.83
CA VAL A 41 -6.01 6.12 -19.70
C VAL A 41 -5.44 6.70 -18.41
N LEU A 42 -4.53 5.97 -17.80
CA LEU A 42 -3.83 6.39 -16.60
C LEU A 42 -2.34 6.10 -16.72
N MET A 43 -1.54 6.91 -16.04
CA MET A 43 -0.11 6.73 -15.90
C MET A 43 0.30 7.17 -14.49
N ASP A 44 0.63 6.20 -13.66
CA ASP A 44 1.20 6.43 -12.35
C ASP A 44 2.73 6.46 -12.51
N TYR A 45 3.39 7.38 -11.82
CA TYR A 45 4.83 7.60 -11.99
C TYR A 45 5.49 8.00 -10.68
N ASN A 46 6.69 7.47 -10.46
CA ASN A 46 7.61 7.86 -9.41
C ASN A 46 8.97 8.10 -10.06
N LEU A 47 9.43 9.35 -10.00
CA LEU A 47 10.72 9.78 -10.53
C LEU A 47 11.63 10.09 -9.35
N PHE A 48 12.80 9.50 -9.31
CA PHE A 48 13.80 9.68 -8.27
C PHE A 48 15.14 10.03 -8.90
N ALA A 49 15.80 11.05 -8.37
CA ALA A 49 17.13 11.45 -8.77
C ALA A 49 17.98 11.68 -7.53
N SER A 50 19.21 11.18 -7.53
CA SER A 50 20.20 11.46 -6.49
C SER A 50 21.58 11.65 -7.07
N SER A 51 22.34 12.56 -6.47
CA SER A 51 23.76 12.75 -6.73
C SER A 51 24.52 12.65 -5.42
N TYR A 52 25.56 11.83 -5.42
CA TYR A 52 26.49 11.65 -4.32
C TYR A 52 27.89 12.08 -4.78
N ARG A 53 28.53 12.92 -3.98
CA ARG A 53 29.87 13.44 -4.23
C ARG A 53 30.71 13.28 -2.97
N PRO A 54 31.55 12.23 -2.91
CA PRO A 54 32.50 12.09 -1.82
C PRO A 54 33.61 13.13 -1.93
N GLN A 55 34.29 13.40 -0.81
CA GLN A 55 35.46 14.26 -0.76
C GLN A 55 36.66 13.65 -1.50
N ASP A 56 36.81 12.32 -1.38
CA ASP A 56 37.79 11.51 -2.09
C ASP A 56 37.06 10.37 -2.84
N GLY A 57 37.40 10.14 -4.10
CA GLY A 57 36.79 9.11 -4.93
C GLY A 57 35.89 9.67 -6.05
N SER A 58 35.17 8.77 -6.72
CA SER A 58 34.32 9.11 -7.87
C SER A 58 32.94 9.58 -7.43
N SER A 59 32.40 10.58 -8.13
CA SER A 59 31.00 10.96 -7.94
C SER A 59 30.05 9.93 -8.55
N SER A 60 28.85 9.82 -8.01
CA SER A 60 27.80 9.00 -8.59
C SER A 60 26.49 9.78 -8.74
N THR A 61 25.75 9.45 -9.78
CA THR A 61 24.41 9.93 -10.04
C THR A 61 23.52 8.75 -10.32
N ASN A 62 22.32 8.77 -9.74
CA ASN A 62 21.33 7.74 -9.93
C ASN A 62 20.01 8.40 -10.33
N LEU A 63 19.41 7.90 -11.40
CA LEU A 63 18.11 8.29 -11.92
C LEU A 63 17.26 7.04 -12.02
N ASN A 64 16.16 7.03 -11.27
CA ASN A 64 15.19 5.94 -11.24
C ASN A 64 13.83 6.48 -11.65
N ALA A 65 13.12 5.73 -12.49
CA ALA A 65 11.73 6.01 -12.82
C ALA A 65 10.96 4.69 -12.88
N TYR A 66 9.90 4.57 -12.09
CA TYR A 66 9.02 3.40 -12.13
C TYR A 66 7.57 3.83 -12.01
N GLY A 67 6.66 2.97 -12.49
CA GLY A 67 5.25 3.27 -12.45
C GLY A 67 4.40 2.28 -13.22
N THR A 68 3.13 2.62 -13.36
CA THR A 68 2.12 1.77 -13.99
C THR A 68 1.34 2.59 -15.02
N ALA A 69 1.40 2.16 -16.27
CA ALA A 69 0.52 2.66 -17.32
C ALA A 69 -0.73 1.77 -17.40
N GLY A 70 -1.88 2.36 -17.71
CA GLY A 70 -3.12 1.59 -17.78
C GLY A 70 -4.19 2.15 -18.68
N ILE A 71 -5.06 1.26 -19.15
CA ILE A 71 -6.24 1.58 -19.95
C ILE A 71 -7.44 0.91 -19.31
N ASN A 72 -8.53 1.66 -19.17
CA ASN A 72 -9.81 1.19 -18.67
C ASN A 72 -10.87 1.22 -19.77
N THR A 73 -11.61 0.12 -19.92
CA THR A 73 -12.78 0.05 -20.80
C THR A 73 -13.84 -0.88 -20.20
N GLY A 74 -15.05 -0.37 -19.93
CA GLY A 74 -16.07 -1.09 -19.18
C GLY A 74 -15.54 -1.58 -17.81
N ALA A 75 -15.67 -2.87 -17.52
CA ALA A 75 -15.09 -3.53 -16.33
C ALA A 75 -13.63 -4.02 -16.52
N TRP A 76 -13.06 -3.91 -17.72
CA TRP A 76 -11.71 -4.41 -18.02
C TRP A 76 -10.64 -3.36 -17.69
N ARG A 77 -9.53 -3.82 -17.13
CA ARG A 77 -8.39 -3.01 -16.68
C ARG A 77 -7.11 -3.59 -17.26
N LEU A 78 -6.52 -2.91 -18.23
CA LEU A 78 -5.18 -3.24 -18.73
C LEU A 78 -4.14 -2.45 -17.93
N ARG A 79 -3.08 -3.10 -17.48
CA ARG A 79 -1.97 -2.50 -16.74
C ARG A 79 -0.64 -2.98 -17.30
N SER A 80 0.34 -2.09 -17.30
CA SER A 80 1.72 -2.34 -17.70
C SER A 80 2.63 -1.63 -16.72
N ASP A 81 3.43 -2.39 -15.99
CA ASP A 81 4.37 -1.86 -15.00
C ASP A 81 5.74 -1.69 -15.64
N TYR A 82 6.30 -0.48 -15.55
CA TYR A 82 7.59 -0.14 -16.14
C TYR A 82 8.59 0.29 -15.06
N GLN A 83 9.86 -0.01 -15.30
CA GLN A 83 10.98 0.45 -14.48
C GLN A 83 12.15 0.86 -15.37
N LEU A 84 12.77 1.97 -15.03
CA LEU A 84 13.93 2.55 -15.69
C LEU A 84 14.92 2.92 -14.57
N ASN A 85 16.15 2.45 -14.67
CA ASN A 85 17.23 2.80 -13.75
C ASN A 85 18.47 3.16 -14.57
N GLN A 86 19.07 4.29 -14.24
CA GLN A 86 20.33 4.75 -14.78
C GLN A 86 21.23 5.14 -13.62
N THR A 87 22.39 4.48 -13.53
CA THR A 87 23.43 4.82 -12.56
C THR A 87 24.69 5.19 -13.33
N ASP A 88 25.17 6.41 -13.10
CA ASP A 88 26.39 6.93 -13.69
C ASP A 88 27.41 7.16 -12.56
N SER A 89 28.62 6.62 -12.72
CA SER A 89 29.81 6.97 -11.96
C SER A 89 30.95 7.27 -12.93
N ASP A 90 32.01 7.96 -12.47
CA ASP A 90 33.08 8.47 -13.35
C ASP A 90 33.69 7.42 -14.30
N ASP A 91 33.66 6.13 -13.93
CA ASP A 91 34.20 5.02 -14.71
C ASP A 91 33.16 3.98 -15.17
N ASN A 92 31.88 4.08 -14.76
CA ASN A 92 30.86 3.08 -15.08
C ASN A 92 29.49 3.73 -15.37
N HIS A 93 28.89 3.30 -16.48
CA HIS A 93 27.58 3.74 -16.90
C HIS A 93 26.67 2.51 -17.05
N GLU A 94 25.70 2.40 -16.15
CA GLU A 94 24.72 1.31 -16.17
C GLU A 94 23.33 1.89 -16.45
N GLN A 95 22.73 1.45 -17.56
CA GLN A 95 21.36 1.79 -17.90
C GLN A 95 20.55 0.50 -18.10
N SER A 96 19.43 0.41 -17.40
CA SER A 96 18.46 -0.67 -17.53
C SER A 96 17.06 -0.08 -17.65
N GLY A 97 16.23 -0.68 -18.47
CA GLY A 97 14.86 -0.24 -18.67
C GLY A 97 14.02 -1.37 -19.24
N GLU A 98 12.93 -1.70 -18.55
CA GLU A 98 12.09 -2.82 -18.93
C GLU A 98 10.63 -2.62 -18.51
N ILE A 99 9.75 -3.32 -19.22
CA ILE A 99 8.36 -3.51 -18.82
C ILE A 99 8.33 -4.81 -18.02
N SER A 100 8.18 -4.69 -16.70
CA SER A 100 8.26 -5.84 -15.79
C SER A 100 7.09 -6.81 -15.98
N ARG A 101 5.88 -6.28 -16.18
CA ARG A 101 4.69 -7.08 -16.47
C ARG A 101 3.62 -6.31 -17.23
N THR A 102 2.88 -7.01 -18.07
CA THR A 102 1.62 -6.55 -18.67
C THR A 102 0.48 -7.53 -18.38
N TYR A 103 -0.59 -7.04 -17.75
CA TYR A 103 -1.75 -7.87 -17.39
C TYR A 103 -3.07 -7.15 -17.59
N LEU A 104 -4.10 -7.94 -17.84
CA LEU A 104 -5.48 -7.53 -17.98
C LEU A 104 -6.28 -8.17 -16.86
N PHE A 105 -7.00 -7.38 -16.07
CA PHE A 105 -7.87 -7.91 -15.02
C PHE A 105 -9.30 -7.37 -15.11
N ARG A 106 -10.22 -8.13 -14.52
CA ARG A 106 -11.64 -7.80 -14.40
C ARG A 106 -12.18 -8.30 -13.06
N PRO A 107 -12.64 -7.40 -12.19
CA PRO A 107 -13.46 -7.77 -11.04
C PRO A 107 -14.77 -8.43 -11.48
N LEU A 108 -15.17 -9.50 -10.80
CA LEU A 108 -16.40 -10.27 -11.01
C LEU A 108 -17.24 -10.28 -9.71
N PRO A 109 -17.97 -9.17 -9.41
CA PRO A 109 -18.70 -9.03 -8.14
C PRO A 109 -19.72 -10.14 -7.86
N GLN A 110 -20.33 -10.70 -8.92
CA GLN A 110 -21.31 -11.79 -8.80
C GLN A 110 -20.69 -13.10 -8.27
N LEU A 111 -19.40 -13.30 -8.50
CA LEU A 111 -18.64 -14.46 -8.02
C LEU A 111 -17.77 -14.13 -6.79
N GLY A 112 -17.77 -12.87 -6.32
CA GLY A 112 -16.86 -12.41 -5.27
C GLY A 112 -15.38 -12.59 -5.63
N SER A 113 -15.03 -12.49 -6.92
CA SER A 113 -13.73 -12.93 -7.45
C SER A 113 -13.15 -11.98 -8.48
N LYS A 114 -11.87 -12.13 -8.79
CA LYS A 114 -11.14 -11.38 -9.81
C LYS A 114 -10.56 -12.34 -10.84
N LEU A 115 -10.79 -12.03 -12.12
CA LEU A 115 -10.12 -12.68 -13.24
C LEU A 115 -8.92 -11.83 -13.66
N THR A 116 -7.73 -12.44 -13.75
CA THR A 116 -6.49 -11.83 -14.21
C THR A 116 -5.92 -12.65 -15.36
N LEU A 117 -5.44 -11.99 -16.41
CA LEU A 117 -4.87 -12.58 -17.61
C LEU A 117 -3.55 -11.87 -17.94
N GLY A 118 -2.56 -12.59 -18.46
CA GLY A 118 -1.25 -12.06 -18.82
C GLY A 118 -0.20 -12.30 -17.74
N GLU A 119 0.73 -11.37 -17.60
CA GLU A 119 1.90 -11.49 -16.73
C GLU A 119 1.59 -11.01 -15.31
N THR A 120 1.62 -11.93 -14.35
CA THR A 120 1.30 -11.63 -12.95
C THR A 120 2.09 -12.53 -12.02
N ASP A 121 2.10 -12.18 -10.73
CA ASP A 121 2.69 -13.02 -9.70
C ASP A 121 1.65 -13.99 -9.16
N PHE A 122 2.09 -15.22 -8.88
CA PHE A 122 1.28 -16.25 -8.26
C PHE A 122 1.13 -15.94 -6.77
N SER A 123 -0.08 -15.60 -6.37
CA SER A 123 -0.46 -15.37 -4.97
C SER A 123 -1.20 -16.58 -4.44
N SER A 124 -0.55 -17.37 -3.58
CA SER A 124 -1.18 -18.45 -2.82
C SER A 124 -0.98 -18.22 -1.34
N ASN A 125 -1.96 -18.66 -0.55
CA ASN A 125 -1.79 -18.64 0.90
C ASN A 125 -1.14 -19.93 1.42
N ILE A 126 -0.94 -20.93 0.55
CA ILE A 126 -0.38 -22.24 0.89
C ILE A 126 0.99 -22.48 0.23
N PHE A 127 1.07 -22.20 -1.08
CA PHE A 127 2.28 -22.38 -1.86
C PHE A 127 3.06 -21.07 -1.97
N ASP A 128 4.37 -21.17 -2.18
CA ASP A 128 5.24 -20.01 -2.35
C ASP A 128 4.96 -19.30 -3.69
N GLY A 129 5.12 -17.98 -3.69
CA GLY A 129 4.84 -17.14 -4.86
C GLY A 129 5.95 -17.21 -5.92
N PHE A 130 5.56 -17.12 -7.19
CA PHE A 130 6.46 -17.08 -8.34
C PHE A 130 5.83 -16.26 -9.48
N SER A 131 6.64 -15.73 -10.40
CA SER A 131 6.13 -14.98 -11.56
C SER A 131 5.65 -15.92 -12.66
N TYR A 132 4.57 -15.56 -13.36
CA TYR A 132 4.07 -16.36 -14.49
C TYR A 132 3.30 -15.54 -15.53
N THR A 133 3.11 -16.13 -16.71
CA THR A 133 2.20 -15.65 -17.76
C THR A 133 1.05 -16.62 -17.93
N GLY A 134 -0.19 -16.18 -17.73
CA GLY A 134 -1.32 -17.07 -17.86
C GLY A 134 -2.66 -16.45 -17.45
N ALA A 135 -3.48 -17.25 -16.79
CA ALA A 135 -4.79 -16.84 -16.29
C ALA A 135 -4.96 -17.25 -14.83
N ALA A 136 -5.56 -16.37 -14.04
CA ALA A 136 -5.99 -16.67 -12.69
C ALA A 136 -7.41 -16.19 -12.40
N LEU A 137 -8.15 -16.99 -11.65
CA LEU A 137 -9.43 -16.65 -11.06
C LEU A 137 -9.33 -16.86 -9.56
N ALA A 138 -9.40 -15.80 -8.78
CA ALA A 138 -9.25 -15.84 -7.34
C ALA A 138 -10.37 -15.08 -6.63
N SER A 139 -10.84 -15.60 -5.50
CA SER A 139 -11.73 -14.86 -4.60
C SER A 139 -11.02 -13.59 -4.09
N ASP A 140 -11.72 -12.46 -4.11
CA ASP A 140 -11.19 -11.17 -3.67
C ASP A 140 -11.82 -10.77 -2.34
N ASP A 141 -11.06 -10.90 -1.24
CA ASP A 141 -11.55 -10.57 0.11
C ASP A 141 -11.94 -9.10 0.25
N ARG A 142 -11.42 -8.21 -0.61
CA ARG A 142 -11.81 -6.79 -0.58
C ARG A 142 -13.27 -6.61 -1.00
N MET A 143 -13.88 -7.56 -1.70
CA MET A 143 -15.32 -7.55 -1.98
C MET A 143 -16.16 -7.79 -0.71
N LEU A 144 -15.54 -8.32 0.34
CA LEU A 144 -16.16 -8.51 1.64
C LEU A 144 -16.14 -7.21 2.47
N PRO A 145 -17.08 -7.07 3.42
CA PRO A 145 -17.05 -6.01 4.43
C PRO A 145 -15.70 -5.97 5.16
N TRP A 146 -15.26 -4.77 5.56
CA TRP A 146 -13.92 -4.56 6.15
C TRP A 146 -13.71 -5.39 7.43
N GLU A 147 -14.78 -5.66 8.17
CA GLU A 147 -14.79 -6.51 9.37
C GLU A 147 -14.44 -7.98 9.07
N LEU A 148 -14.40 -8.36 7.79
CA LEU A 148 -14.09 -9.71 7.32
C LEU A 148 -12.75 -9.80 6.54
N ARG A 149 -11.96 -8.72 6.45
CA ARG A 149 -10.70 -8.66 5.68
C ARG A 149 -9.46 -9.02 6.53
N GLY A 150 -8.37 -9.42 5.86
CA GLY A 150 -7.11 -9.87 6.47
C GLY A 150 -6.09 -8.77 6.79
N TYR A 151 -4.92 -9.20 7.27
CA TYR A 151 -3.79 -8.39 7.70
C TYR A 151 -2.92 -7.89 6.54
N ALA A 152 -2.27 -6.72 6.68
CA ALA A 152 -1.27 -6.19 5.76
C ALA A 152 0.09 -6.07 6.48
N PRO A 153 1.22 -6.47 5.87
CA PRO A 153 2.53 -6.39 6.50
C PRO A 153 2.99 -4.94 6.64
N GLN A 154 3.67 -4.64 7.74
CA GLN A 154 4.38 -3.37 7.93
C GLN A 154 5.88 -3.65 7.95
N ILE A 155 6.65 -2.90 7.16
CA ILE A 155 8.12 -3.01 7.14
C ILE A 155 8.69 -1.91 8.00
N SER A 156 9.51 -2.27 9.00
CA SER A 156 10.18 -1.32 9.88
C SER A 156 11.68 -1.56 9.90
N GLY A 157 12.47 -0.49 9.95
CA GLY A 157 13.94 -0.56 10.04
C GLY A 157 14.52 0.72 10.62
N ILE A 158 15.86 0.82 10.65
CA ILE A 158 16.59 2.03 11.07
C ILE A 158 17.56 2.41 9.94
N ALA A 159 17.55 3.67 9.53
CA ALA A 159 18.50 4.26 8.59
C ALA A 159 19.55 5.12 9.33
N GLN A 160 20.81 5.09 8.89
CA GLN A 160 21.91 5.88 9.49
C GLN A 160 22.00 7.31 8.94
N THR A 161 21.71 7.44 7.65
CA THR A 161 21.73 8.67 6.87
C THR A 161 20.38 8.86 6.20
N ASN A 162 20.23 9.81 5.27
CA ASN A 162 18.99 9.86 4.48
C ASN A 162 19.02 8.71 3.47
N ALA A 163 18.60 7.52 3.91
CA ALA A 163 18.73 6.31 3.13
C ALA A 163 17.62 6.19 2.08
N THR A 164 17.94 5.53 0.98
CA THR A 164 16.94 5.09 0.00
C THR A 164 16.52 3.67 0.35
N VAL A 165 15.26 3.51 0.77
CA VAL A 165 14.67 2.19 1.05
C VAL A 165 14.04 1.70 -0.24
N THR A 166 14.56 0.59 -0.77
CA THR A 166 14.03 -0.11 -1.95
C THR A 166 13.48 -1.45 -1.48
N ILE A 167 12.21 -1.70 -1.73
CA ILE A 167 11.55 -2.96 -1.44
C ILE A 167 11.33 -3.65 -2.78
N SER A 168 11.89 -4.85 -2.92
CA SER A 168 11.73 -5.69 -4.09
C SER A 168 11.08 -7.02 -3.75
N GLN A 169 10.37 -7.58 -4.71
CA GLN A 169 9.77 -8.91 -4.65
C GLN A 169 10.11 -9.64 -5.95
N SER A 170 10.77 -10.79 -5.86
CA SER A 170 11.23 -11.56 -7.04
C SER A 170 12.01 -10.67 -8.04
N GLY A 171 12.91 -9.83 -7.53
CA GLY A 171 13.74 -8.90 -8.32
C GLY A 171 13.07 -7.60 -8.77
N ARG A 172 11.73 -7.49 -8.72
CA ARG A 172 10.99 -6.28 -9.13
C ARG A 172 10.88 -5.28 -7.98
N VAL A 173 11.23 -4.02 -8.23
CA VAL A 173 10.98 -2.94 -7.26
C VAL A 173 9.48 -2.68 -7.18
N ILE A 174 8.90 -2.88 -6.00
CA ILE A 174 7.48 -2.63 -5.73
C ILE A 174 7.26 -1.32 -4.96
N TYR A 175 8.29 -0.85 -4.27
CA TYR A 175 8.26 0.39 -3.51
C TYR A 175 9.68 0.94 -3.36
N GLN A 176 9.85 2.24 -3.56
CA GLN A 176 11.11 2.91 -3.29
C GLN A 176 10.86 4.34 -2.82
N LYS A 177 11.38 4.67 -1.64
CA LYS A 177 11.25 5.99 -1.01
C LYS A 177 12.51 6.36 -0.24
N LYS A 178 12.83 7.65 -0.19
CA LYS A 178 13.89 8.16 0.69
C LYS A 178 13.33 8.40 2.08
N VAL A 179 14.01 7.87 3.09
CA VAL A 179 13.64 8.02 4.50
C VAL A 179 14.65 8.93 5.20
N PRO A 180 14.22 9.77 6.14
CA PRO A 180 15.13 10.53 6.96
C PRO A 180 15.92 9.59 7.90
N PRO A 181 17.02 10.07 8.51
CA PRO A 181 17.86 9.26 9.37
C PRO A 181 17.13 8.92 10.67
N GLY A 182 17.13 7.64 11.04
CA GLY A 182 16.38 7.10 12.17
C GLY A 182 15.43 5.96 11.79
N PRO A 183 14.55 5.53 12.72
CA PRO A 183 13.55 4.50 12.50
C PRO A 183 12.55 4.92 11.44
N PHE A 184 12.22 4.00 10.56
CA PHE A 184 11.18 4.18 9.56
C PHE A 184 10.18 3.04 9.62
N ILE A 185 8.93 3.32 9.23
CA ILE A 185 7.87 2.35 9.03
C ILE A 185 7.27 2.62 7.65
N ILE A 186 7.10 1.57 6.87
CA ILE A 186 6.43 1.56 5.57
C ILE A 186 5.19 0.69 5.74
N ASP A 187 4.02 1.32 5.72
CA ASP A 187 2.70 0.71 5.96
C ASP A 187 1.73 0.84 4.77
N ASP A 188 2.20 1.46 3.67
CA ASP A 188 1.44 1.75 2.44
C ASP A 188 1.66 0.72 1.33
N LEU A 189 2.22 -0.45 1.65
CA LEU A 189 2.35 -1.56 0.72
C LEU A 189 0.97 -2.14 0.34
N ASN A 190 0.81 -2.53 -0.92
CA ASN A 190 -0.42 -3.12 -1.41
C ASN A 190 -0.73 -4.44 -0.67
N GLN A 191 -1.98 -4.61 -0.21
CA GLN A 191 -2.45 -5.82 0.51
C GLN A 191 -2.32 -7.13 -0.30
N SER A 192 -2.08 -7.03 -1.61
CA SER A 192 -1.86 -8.17 -2.51
C SER A 192 -0.42 -8.71 -2.50
N VAL A 193 0.53 -8.01 -1.83
CA VAL A 193 1.93 -8.43 -1.73
C VAL A 193 2.07 -9.59 -0.75
N GLN A 194 2.71 -10.69 -1.18
CA GLN A 194 2.86 -11.94 -0.41
C GLN A 194 4.23 -12.58 -0.65
N GLY A 195 4.75 -13.32 0.33
CA GLY A 195 6.05 -14.01 0.21
C GLY A 195 7.20 -13.21 0.80
N THR A 196 8.44 -13.59 0.49
CA THR A 196 9.63 -12.90 1.01
C THR A 196 9.85 -11.60 0.23
N LEU A 197 10.01 -10.50 0.96
CA LEU A 197 10.33 -9.18 0.44
C LEU A 197 11.79 -8.86 0.77
N ASP A 198 12.55 -8.53 -0.25
CA ASP A 198 13.93 -8.08 -0.12
C ASP A 198 13.92 -6.58 0.14
N VAL A 199 14.42 -6.18 1.31
CA VAL A 199 14.51 -4.78 1.71
C VAL A 199 15.97 -4.36 1.63
N LYS A 200 16.26 -3.44 0.71
CA LYS A 200 17.57 -2.84 0.52
C LYS A 200 17.54 -1.40 1.03
N VAL A 201 18.28 -1.14 2.11
CA VAL A 201 18.50 0.20 2.66
C VAL A 201 19.86 0.70 2.18
N THR A 202 19.85 1.60 1.19
CA THR A 202 21.07 2.20 0.65
C THR A 202 21.31 3.53 1.33
N GLU A 203 22.33 3.57 2.18
CA GLU A 203 22.79 4.77 2.86
C GLU A 203 23.39 5.77 1.86
N GLU A 204 23.47 7.04 2.24
CA GLU A 204 24.01 8.10 1.38
C GLU A 204 25.48 7.88 1.04
N ASP A 205 26.26 7.28 1.94
CA ASP A 205 27.66 6.93 1.73
C ASP A 205 27.87 5.66 0.87
N GLY A 206 26.79 5.10 0.33
CA GLY A 206 26.81 3.91 -0.53
C GLY A 206 26.84 2.59 0.25
N ARG A 207 26.91 2.60 1.59
CA ARG A 207 26.74 1.38 2.38
C ARG A 207 25.33 0.83 2.17
N VAL A 208 25.23 -0.48 2.03
CA VAL A 208 23.96 -1.16 1.78
C VAL A 208 23.69 -2.13 2.92
N ASN A 209 22.58 -1.93 3.63
CA ASN A 209 22.03 -2.92 4.53
C ASN A 209 20.90 -3.68 3.82
N ASN A 210 21.03 -5.01 3.74
CA ASN A 210 20.04 -5.90 3.14
C ASN A 210 19.44 -6.76 4.25
N PHE A 211 18.12 -6.81 4.29
CA PHE A 211 17.40 -7.76 5.13
C PHE A 211 16.13 -8.20 4.43
N GLN A 212 15.63 -9.36 4.83
CA GLN A 212 14.38 -9.90 4.31
C GLN A 212 13.25 -9.67 5.32
N VAL A 213 12.06 -9.41 4.79
CA VAL A 213 10.83 -9.40 5.57
C VAL A 213 9.85 -10.37 4.92
N SER A 214 9.30 -11.29 5.69
CA SER A 214 8.25 -12.15 5.18
C SER A 214 6.91 -11.40 5.20
N ALA A 215 6.36 -11.10 4.02
CA ALA A 215 4.96 -10.73 3.86
C ALA A 215 4.11 -12.00 3.99
N ALA A 216 3.96 -12.48 5.22
CA ALA A 216 3.16 -13.64 5.53
C ALA A 216 1.67 -13.31 5.38
N SER A 217 1.00 -14.00 4.46
CA SER A 217 -0.47 -14.02 4.43
C SER A 217 -0.96 -14.91 5.57
N THR A 218 -1.98 -14.48 6.31
CA THR A 218 -2.55 -15.24 7.43
C THR A 218 -3.73 -16.09 6.94
N PRO A 219 -3.54 -17.37 6.53
CA PRO A 219 -4.57 -18.16 5.86
C PRO A 219 -5.42 -18.89 6.88
N PHE A 220 -5.82 -18.25 7.98
CA PHE A 220 -6.25 -19.06 9.13
C PHE A 220 -7.73 -19.35 9.12
N LEU A 221 -8.58 -18.43 8.67
CA LEU A 221 -10.00 -18.52 8.95
C LEU A 221 -10.84 -18.05 7.78
N THR A 222 -11.50 -19.02 7.14
CA THR A 222 -12.66 -18.77 6.28
C THR A 222 -13.91 -18.87 7.15
N ARG A 223 -14.81 -17.89 7.02
CA ARG A 223 -16.03 -17.87 7.86
C ARG A 223 -16.93 -19.05 7.53
N GLN A 224 -17.74 -19.45 8.50
CA GLN A 224 -18.68 -20.56 8.35
C GLN A 224 -19.53 -20.41 7.07
N GLY A 225 -19.51 -21.44 6.22
CA GLY A 225 -20.25 -21.47 4.97
C GLY A 225 -19.63 -20.66 3.82
N GLN A 226 -18.56 -19.90 4.06
CA GLN A 226 -17.79 -19.27 2.98
C GLN A 226 -16.81 -20.27 2.38
N VAL A 227 -16.58 -20.13 1.07
CA VAL A 227 -15.57 -20.87 0.31
C VAL A 227 -14.72 -19.83 -0.41
N ARG A 228 -13.43 -19.83 -0.11
CA ARG A 228 -12.42 -19.05 -0.84
C ARG A 228 -11.71 -19.99 -1.78
N TYR A 229 -11.44 -19.53 -2.99
CA TYR A 229 -10.76 -20.34 -3.98
C TYR A 229 -9.79 -19.49 -4.80
N LYS A 230 -8.70 -20.12 -5.26
CA LYS A 230 -7.79 -19.55 -6.25
C LYS A 230 -7.49 -20.63 -7.28
N LEU A 231 -7.62 -20.28 -8.54
CA LEU A 231 -7.29 -21.12 -9.68
C LEU A 231 -6.30 -20.34 -10.53
N ALA A 232 -5.20 -20.96 -10.92
CA ALA A 232 -4.21 -20.35 -11.81
C ALA A 232 -3.67 -21.39 -12.77
N ALA A 233 -3.41 -20.98 -14.01
CA ALA A 233 -2.74 -21.80 -15.00
C ALA A 233 -1.94 -20.92 -15.95
N GLY A 234 -0.75 -21.37 -16.33
CA GLY A 234 0.13 -20.60 -17.19
C GLY A 234 1.52 -21.19 -17.30
N GLN A 235 2.47 -20.37 -17.73
CA GLN A 235 3.88 -20.73 -17.83
C GLN A 235 4.67 -19.88 -16.83
N PRO A 236 5.54 -20.49 -16.01
CA PRO A 236 6.37 -19.75 -15.07
C PRO A 236 7.35 -18.85 -15.82
N ARG A 237 7.75 -17.76 -15.15
CA ARG A 237 8.75 -16.81 -15.62
C ARG A 237 9.91 -16.78 -14.61
N PRO A 238 11.10 -17.26 -14.99
CA PRO A 238 12.25 -17.31 -14.08
C PRO A 238 12.90 -15.93 -13.86
N SER A 239 12.59 -14.93 -14.69
CA SER A 239 13.12 -13.58 -14.54
C SER A 239 12.11 -12.52 -14.95
N MET A 240 12.48 -11.25 -14.72
CA MET A 240 11.71 -10.09 -15.20
C MET A 240 11.63 -9.99 -16.72
N SER A 241 12.35 -10.85 -17.46
CA SER A 241 12.19 -10.99 -18.90
C SER A 241 10.84 -11.58 -19.30
N HIS A 242 10.36 -11.29 -20.50
CA HIS A 242 9.13 -11.86 -21.06
C HIS A 242 9.28 -13.32 -21.51
N GLN A 243 10.42 -13.97 -21.22
CA GLN A 243 10.65 -15.37 -21.57
C GLN A 243 9.85 -16.27 -20.63
N THR A 244 9.09 -17.17 -21.24
CA THR A 244 8.26 -18.17 -20.56
C THR A 244 8.86 -19.54 -20.77
N GLU A 245 8.80 -20.37 -19.73
CA GLU A 245 9.19 -21.77 -19.88
C GLU A 245 8.14 -22.58 -20.64
N ASN A 246 8.60 -23.68 -21.26
CA ASN A 246 7.71 -24.55 -22.04
C ASN A 246 6.75 -25.38 -21.17
N GLU A 247 6.99 -25.48 -19.86
CA GLU A 247 6.16 -26.24 -18.93
C GLU A 247 4.96 -25.41 -18.44
N THR A 248 3.76 -25.95 -18.67
CA THR A 248 2.53 -25.33 -18.16
C THR A 248 2.26 -25.84 -16.76
N PHE A 249 2.08 -24.91 -15.82
CA PHE A 249 1.59 -25.22 -14.48
C PHE A 249 0.08 -25.03 -14.38
N PHE A 250 -0.52 -25.77 -13.47
CA PHE A 250 -1.88 -25.62 -13.01
C PHE A 250 -1.88 -25.64 -11.48
N SER A 251 -2.57 -24.69 -10.86
CA SER A 251 -2.76 -24.66 -9.42
C SER A 251 -4.20 -24.41 -9.04
N ASN A 252 -4.64 -25.10 -7.99
CA ASN A 252 -5.88 -24.82 -7.30
C ASN A 252 -5.63 -24.73 -5.80
N GLU A 253 -6.30 -23.78 -5.17
CA GLU A 253 -6.35 -23.60 -3.72
C GLU A 253 -7.82 -23.41 -3.33
N VAL A 254 -8.25 -24.08 -2.26
CA VAL A 254 -9.59 -23.93 -1.70
C VAL A 254 -9.49 -23.85 -0.18
N SER A 255 -10.21 -22.90 0.42
CA SER A 255 -10.41 -22.79 1.85
C SER A 255 -11.90 -22.74 2.15
N TRP A 256 -12.37 -23.57 3.08
CA TRP A 256 -13.76 -23.72 3.45
C TRP A 256 -13.94 -23.56 4.96
N GLY A 257 -14.80 -22.63 5.37
CA GLY A 257 -15.25 -22.51 6.76
C GLY A 257 -16.26 -23.61 7.08
N MET A 258 -15.77 -24.80 7.40
CA MET A 258 -16.58 -25.99 7.67
C MET A 258 -17.48 -25.81 8.90
N LEU A 259 -16.96 -25.18 9.96
CA LEU A 259 -17.67 -24.90 11.22
C LEU A 259 -17.58 -23.42 11.57
N SER A 260 -18.28 -22.98 12.62
CA SER A 260 -18.26 -21.59 13.11
C SER A 260 -16.84 -21.05 13.33
N ASN A 261 -15.95 -21.91 13.82
CA ASN A 261 -14.60 -21.55 14.22
C ASN A 261 -13.51 -22.40 13.57
N THR A 262 -13.86 -23.31 12.65
CA THR A 262 -12.92 -24.25 12.04
C THR A 262 -12.95 -24.10 10.53
N SER A 263 -11.78 -23.89 9.94
CA SER A 263 -11.56 -23.82 8.50
C SER A 263 -10.67 -24.97 8.06
N LEU A 264 -11.02 -25.59 6.93
CA LEU A 264 -10.15 -26.53 6.24
C LEU A 264 -9.67 -25.87 4.96
N TYR A 265 -8.40 -26.03 4.65
CA TYR A 265 -7.83 -25.51 3.40
C TYR A 265 -6.87 -26.52 2.79
N GLY A 266 -6.68 -26.40 1.49
CA GLY A 266 -5.78 -27.26 0.76
C GLY A 266 -5.67 -26.84 -0.69
N GLY A 267 -4.70 -27.40 -1.38
CA GLY A 267 -4.44 -27.07 -2.77
C GLY A 267 -3.56 -28.09 -3.46
N LEU A 268 -3.53 -28.00 -4.78
CA LEU A 268 -2.60 -28.73 -5.63
C LEU A 268 -1.86 -27.72 -6.51
N LEU A 269 -0.61 -28.02 -6.82
CA LEU A 269 0.19 -27.33 -7.82
C LEU A 269 0.90 -28.38 -8.65
N LEU A 270 0.60 -28.43 -9.93
CA LEU A 270 1.14 -29.39 -10.89
C LEU A 270 1.84 -28.61 -11.99
N SER A 271 3.02 -29.03 -12.41
CA SER A 271 3.71 -28.49 -13.59
C SER A 271 4.32 -29.61 -14.39
N GLY A 272 3.80 -29.82 -15.60
CA GLY A 272 4.19 -30.95 -16.45
C GLY A 272 4.16 -32.30 -15.72
N ASP A 273 5.11 -33.18 -16.08
CA ASP A 273 5.39 -34.43 -15.38
C ASP A 273 6.51 -34.26 -14.32
N ASP A 274 7.13 -33.07 -14.26
CA ASP A 274 8.37 -32.85 -13.49
C ASP A 274 8.12 -32.29 -12.08
N TYR A 275 6.98 -31.65 -11.83
CA TYR A 275 6.67 -31.11 -10.50
C TYR A 275 5.23 -31.38 -10.07
N HIS A 276 5.09 -31.93 -8.87
CA HIS A 276 3.80 -32.16 -8.23
C HIS A 276 3.85 -31.75 -6.76
N SER A 277 2.90 -30.92 -6.33
CA SER A 277 2.75 -30.54 -4.94
C SER A 277 1.30 -30.57 -4.49
N ALA A 278 1.09 -31.02 -3.26
CA ALA A 278 -0.20 -31.12 -2.62
C ALA A 278 -0.10 -30.64 -1.18
N ALA A 279 -1.06 -29.83 -0.75
CA ALA A 279 -1.07 -29.28 0.59
C ALA A 279 -2.44 -29.38 1.23
N MET A 280 -2.44 -29.58 2.55
CA MET A 280 -3.66 -29.63 3.35
C MET A 280 -3.40 -29.03 4.73
N GLY A 281 -4.37 -28.28 5.22
CA GLY A 281 -4.29 -27.58 6.50
C GLY A 281 -5.63 -27.38 7.18
N ILE A 282 -5.52 -27.07 8.46
CA ILE A 282 -6.65 -26.75 9.33
C ILE A 282 -6.35 -25.45 10.06
N GLY A 283 -7.35 -24.59 10.13
CA GLY A 283 -7.36 -23.37 10.92
C GLY A 283 -8.46 -23.42 11.98
N GLN A 284 -8.13 -23.02 13.20
CA GLN A 284 -9.03 -23.03 14.33
C GLN A 284 -8.99 -21.67 15.04
N ASN A 285 -10.14 -21.01 15.11
CA ASN A 285 -10.35 -19.88 15.99
C ASN A 285 -10.70 -20.41 17.39
N MET A 286 -9.80 -20.25 18.34
CA MET A 286 -9.98 -20.64 19.73
C MET A 286 -10.51 -19.48 20.58
N LEU A 287 -10.99 -18.41 19.95
CA LEU A 287 -11.60 -17.23 20.57
C LEU A 287 -10.64 -16.53 21.54
N TRP A 288 -10.83 -16.74 22.85
CA TRP A 288 -10.03 -16.13 23.90
C TRP A 288 -8.57 -16.60 23.89
N LEU A 289 -8.27 -17.76 23.30
CA LEU A 289 -6.90 -18.26 23.08
C LEU A 289 -6.27 -17.78 21.77
N GLY A 290 -7.02 -17.08 20.90
CA GLY A 290 -6.51 -16.64 19.60
C GLY A 290 -6.83 -17.61 18.47
N ALA A 291 -6.20 -17.42 17.31
CA ALA A 291 -6.35 -18.25 16.13
C ALA A 291 -5.07 -19.04 15.87
N LEU A 292 -5.25 -20.29 15.45
CA LEU A 292 -4.17 -21.20 15.14
C LEU A 292 -4.39 -21.81 13.76
N SER A 293 -3.33 -22.00 12.99
CA SER A 293 -3.36 -22.91 11.84
C SER A 293 -2.16 -23.83 11.78
N PHE A 294 -2.38 -24.96 11.13
CA PHE A 294 -1.36 -25.93 10.82
C PHE A 294 -1.60 -26.49 9.42
N ASP A 295 -0.56 -26.52 8.60
CA ASP A 295 -0.59 -27.16 7.29
C ASP A 295 0.67 -27.98 7.00
N VAL A 296 0.47 -28.97 6.12
CA VAL A 296 1.51 -29.84 5.59
C VAL A 296 1.46 -29.77 4.08
N THR A 297 2.60 -29.49 3.47
CA THR A 297 2.79 -29.45 2.01
C THR A 297 3.75 -30.55 1.61
N TRP A 298 3.32 -31.41 0.70
CA TRP A 298 4.14 -32.41 0.04
C TRP A 298 4.55 -31.90 -1.33
N ALA A 299 5.79 -32.16 -1.73
CA ALA A 299 6.30 -31.87 -3.06
C ALA A 299 7.12 -33.05 -3.60
N SER A 300 7.03 -33.27 -4.91
CA SER A 300 7.86 -34.17 -5.70
C SER A 300 8.42 -33.39 -6.88
N SER A 301 9.74 -33.32 -6.97
CA SER A 301 10.47 -32.57 -7.98
C SER A 301 11.38 -33.50 -8.77
N HIS A 302 11.29 -33.46 -10.10
CA HIS A 302 12.14 -34.19 -11.02
C HIS A 302 13.12 -33.21 -11.67
N PHE A 303 14.42 -33.44 -11.50
CA PHE A 303 15.47 -32.64 -12.13
C PHE A 303 16.11 -33.44 -13.26
N ASP A 304 16.35 -32.81 -14.42
CA ASP A 304 16.87 -33.46 -15.64
C ASP A 304 18.15 -34.30 -15.43
N THR A 305 18.91 -34.03 -14.37
CA THR A 305 20.19 -34.66 -14.05
C THR A 305 20.17 -35.58 -12.83
N GLN A 306 19.05 -35.69 -12.09
CA GLN A 306 18.96 -36.41 -10.81
C GLN A 306 17.70 -37.28 -10.66
N GLN A 307 17.63 -38.06 -9.57
CA GLN A 307 16.44 -38.84 -9.20
C GLN A 307 15.36 -37.91 -8.60
N ASP A 308 14.10 -38.35 -8.66
CA ASP A 308 12.98 -37.66 -8.01
C ASP A 308 13.29 -37.34 -6.54
N GLU A 309 13.23 -36.06 -6.19
CA GLU A 309 13.31 -35.59 -4.82
C GLU A 309 11.91 -35.43 -4.26
N ARG A 310 11.68 -35.95 -3.05
CA ARG A 310 10.37 -35.90 -2.38
C ARG A 310 10.53 -35.44 -0.95
N GLY A 311 9.82 -34.38 -0.60
CA GLY A 311 9.91 -33.76 0.72
C GLY A 311 8.58 -33.28 1.26
N LEU A 312 8.61 -32.89 2.54
CA LEU A 312 7.49 -32.34 3.27
C LEU A 312 7.89 -31.01 3.91
N SER A 313 6.97 -30.05 3.91
CA SER A 313 7.06 -28.80 4.65
C SER A 313 5.89 -28.69 5.62
N TYR A 314 6.19 -28.27 6.84
CA TYR A 314 5.24 -28.12 7.93
C TYR A 314 5.19 -26.66 8.32
N ARG A 315 4.00 -26.08 8.38
CA ARG A 315 3.80 -24.69 8.76
C ARG A 315 2.81 -24.59 9.90
N PHE A 316 3.21 -23.87 10.94
CA PHE A 316 2.41 -23.56 12.11
C PHE A 316 2.29 -22.05 12.23
N ASN A 317 1.07 -21.56 12.45
CA ASN A 317 0.86 -20.13 12.62
C ASN A 317 -0.08 -19.86 13.79
N TYR A 318 0.22 -18.80 14.54
CA TYR A 318 -0.58 -18.36 15.66
C TYR A 318 -0.75 -16.84 15.62
N SER A 319 -1.97 -16.37 15.88
CA SER A 319 -2.26 -14.95 16.06
C SER A 319 -3.21 -14.73 17.22
N LYS A 320 -2.99 -13.64 17.98
CA LYS A 320 -3.80 -13.31 19.15
C LYS A 320 -3.91 -11.81 19.34
N GLN A 321 -5.13 -11.33 19.45
CA GLN A 321 -5.43 -10.02 20.01
C GLN A 321 -5.98 -10.18 21.43
N VAL A 322 -5.40 -9.45 22.38
CA VAL A 322 -5.79 -9.43 23.80
C VAL A 322 -6.48 -8.10 24.09
N ASP A 323 -7.80 -8.10 24.07
CA ASP A 323 -8.60 -6.88 24.25
C ASP A 323 -8.35 -6.19 25.60
N ALA A 324 -8.12 -6.98 26.67
CA ALA A 324 -7.92 -6.46 28.02
C ALA A 324 -6.69 -5.54 28.16
N THR A 325 -5.66 -5.76 27.33
CA THR A 325 -4.41 -5.01 27.34
C THR A 325 -4.14 -4.33 26.00
N ASN A 326 -5.11 -4.36 25.07
CA ASN A 326 -4.95 -3.98 23.65
C ASN A 326 -3.67 -4.54 23.01
N SER A 327 -3.18 -5.70 23.47
CA SER A 327 -1.94 -6.30 22.97
C SER A 327 -2.24 -7.12 21.73
N THR A 328 -1.35 -7.04 20.75
CA THR A 328 -1.44 -7.73 19.47
C THR A 328 -0.22 -8.62 19.30
N ILE A 329 -0.46 -9.91 19.14
CA ILE A 329 0.51 -10.88 18.64
C ILE A 329 0.04 -11.18 17.23
N SER A 330 0.54 -10.41 16.27
CA SER A 330 0.02 -10.39 14.91
C SER A 330 0.35 -11.68 14.16
N LEU A 331 1.56 -12.21 14.36
CA LEU A 331 2.01 -13.46 13.76
C LEU A 331 3.14 -14.08 14.57
N ALA A 332 2.95 -15.33 15.00
CA ALA A 332 4.03 -16.25 15.32
C ALA A 332 3.94 -17.41 14.31
N ALA A 333 4.78 -17.37 13.29
CA ALA A 333 4.85 -18.36 12.24
C ALA A 333 6.13 -19.18 12.36
N TYR A 334 6.00 -20.49 12.20
CA TYR A 334 7.10 -21.44 12.16
C TYR A 334 6.91 -22.34 10.95
N ARG A 335 7.87 -22.32 10.03
CA ARG A 335 7.93 -23.25 8.90
C ARG A 335 9.18 -24.10 9.05
N PHE A 336 9.04 -25.40 8.83
CA PHE A 336 10.15 -26.34 8.69
C PHE A 336 9.97 -27.13 7.41
N SER A 337 11.00 -27.18 6.59
CA SER A 337 11.03 -27.90 5.31
C SER A 337 12.14 -28.95 5.34
N ASP A 338 11.79 -30.18 4.96
CA ASP A 338 12.77 -31.25 4.76
C ASP A 338 13.78 -30.88 3.67
N ARG A 339 14.97 -31.49 3.69
CA ARG A 339 16.04 -31.20 2.73
C ARG A 339 15.63 -31.48 1.28
N HIS A 340 14.78 -32.47 1.06
CA HIS A 340 14.26 -32.86 -0.25
C HIS A 340 12.95 -32.15 -0.61
N PHE A 341 12.53 -31.16 0.19
CA PHE A 341 11.37 -30.34 -0.11
C PHE A 341 11.82 -29.13 -0.91
N HIS A 342 11.40 -29.09 -2.17
CA HIS A 342 11.54 -27.92 -3.02
C HIS A 342 10.15 -27.32 -3.23
N SER A 343 9.97 -26.04 -2.87
CA SER A 343 8.79 -25.31 -3.33
C SER A 343 8.89 -25.10 -4.85
N TYR A 344 7.79 -24.77 -5.52
CA TYR A 344 7.84 -24.60 -6.97
C TYR A 344 8.78 -23.44 -7.37
N ALA A 345 8.83 -22.38 -6.57
CA ALA A 345 9.78 -21.29 -6.76
C ALA A 345 11.24 -21.77 -6.66
N ASN A 346 11.58 -22.49 -5.59
CA ASN A 346 12.93 -23.04 -5.41
C ASN A 346 13.28 -24.13 -6.47
N TYR A 347 12.31 -24.92 -6.93
CA TYR A 347 12.48 -25.84 -8.07
C TYR A 347 12.85 -25.10 -9.36
N LEU A 348 12.16 -23.99 -9.66
CA LEU A 348 12.48 -23.15 -10.82
C LEU A 348 13.87 -22.52 -10.66
N ASP A 349 14.22 -22.05 -9.46
CA ASP A 349 15.55 -21.49 -9.19
C ASP A 349 16.64 -22.55 -9.39
N HIS A 350 16.49 -23.78 -8.92
CA HIS A 350 17.43 -24.87 -9.21
C HIS A 350 17.51 -25.22 -10.70
N LYS A 351 16.41 -25.11 -11.44
CA LYS A 351 16.39 -25.43 -12.88
C LYS A 351 17.09 -24.38 -13.72
N TYR A 352 17.00 -23.09 -13.37
CA TYR A 352 17.47 -21.99 -14.21
C TYR A 352 18.66 -21.20 -13.62
N ASN A 353 18.78 -21.16 -12.30
CA ASN A 353 19.76 -20.38 -11.54
C ASN A 353 20.42 -21.22 -10.41
N ASP A 354 20.76 -22.49 -10.72
CA ASP A 354 21.23 -23.51 -9.74
C ASP A 354 22.38 -23.04 -8.83
N SER A 355 23.25 -22.15 -9.31
CA SER A 355 24.40 -21.66 -8.55
C SER A 355 24.01 -20.87 -7.29
N ASP A 356 22.84 -20.23 -7.29
CA ASP A 356 22.37 -19.33 -6.22
C ASP A 356 21.11 -19.86 -5.52
N ALA A 357 20.66 -21.07 -5.86
CA ALA A 357 19.44 -21.64 -5.30
C ALA A 357 19.66 -22.06 -3.84
N GLN A 358 18.82 -21.54 -2.95
CA GLN A 358 18.90 -21.81 -1.50
C GLN A 358 17.74 -22.69 -1.03
N ASP A 359 18.07 -23.77 -0.34
CA ASP A 359 17.12 -24.73 0.20
C ASP A 359 16.72 -24.35 1.62
N GLU A 360 15.58 -23.67 1.73
CA GLU A 360 15.05 -23.21 3.02
C GLU A 360 14.80 -24.40 3.94
N LYS A 361 15.40 -24.37 5.13
CA LYS A 361 15.23 -25.38 6.17
C LYS A 361 14.18 -24.96 7.20
N GLN A 362 14.31 -23.75 7.71
CA GLN A 362 13.44 -23.26 8.78
C GLN A 362 13.29 -21.75 8.73
N THR A 363 12.04 -21.29 8.87
CA THR A 363 11.69 -19.87 9.01
C THR A 363 10.87 -19.67 10.28
N ILE A 364 11.35 -18.77 11.13
CA ILE A 364 10.64 -18.28 12.32
C ILE A 364 10.31 -16.81 12.10
N SER A 365 9.04 -16.44 12.17
CA SER A 365 8.60 -15.04 12.16
C SER A 365 7.76 -14.74 13.40
N LEU A 366 8.13 -13.71 14.14
CA LEU A 366 7.43 -13.26 15.34
C LEU A 366 7.22 -11.74 15.27
N SER A 367 5.97 -11.31 15.44
CA SER A 367 5.59 -9.89 15.54
C SER A 367 4.67 -9.66 16.73
N VAL A 368 5.10 -8.82 17.68
CA VAL A 368 4.40 -8.52 18.93
C VAL A 368 4.33 -7.01 19.14
N GLY A 369 3.13 -6.49 19.35
CA GLY A 369 2.86 -5.11 19.75
C GLY A 369 2.08 -5.07 21.06
N GLN A 370 2.62 -4.39 22.07
CA GLN A 370 1.99 -4.26 23.38
C GLN A 370 1.95 -2.79 23.82
N PRO A 371 0.77 -2.15 23.79
CA PRO A 371 0.55 -0.91 24.51
C PRO A 371 0.42 -1.20 26.01
N ILE A 372 1.14 -0.44 26.81
CA ILE A 372 1.10 -0.44 28.28
C ILE A 372 0.54 0.93 28.69
N THR A 373 -0.78 1.06 28.61
CA THR A 373 -1.51 2.30 28.88
C THR A 373 -1.17 2.95 30.23
N PRO A 374 -1.01 2.20 31.35
CA PRO A 374 -0.65 2.82 32.63
C PRO A 374 0.70 3.56 32.64
N LEU A 375 1.58 3.26 31.68
CA LEU A 375 2.91 3.87 31.54
C LEU A 375 3.02 4.79 30.31
N ASN A 376 1.94 4.98 29.54
CA ASN A 376 1.97 5.60 28.21
C ASN A 376 3.09 5.06 27.31
N LEU A 377 3.36 3.75 27.44
CA LEU A 377 4.47 3.06 26.79
C LEU A 377 3.91 2.13 25.72
N ASN A 378 4.48 2.18 24.52
CA ASN A 378 4.20 1.24 23.43
C ASN A 378 5.47 0.42 23.18
N LEU A 379 5.35 -0.90 23.28
CA LEU A 379 6.41 -1.85 22.96
C LEU A 379 6.07 -2.54 21.65
N TYR A 380 7.05 -2.66 20.77
CA TYR A 380 6.95 -3.39 19.51
C TYR A 380 8.20 -4.24 19.33
N ALA A 381 8.03 -5.48 18.88
CA ALA A 381 9.12 -6.40 18.63
C ALA A 381 8.81 -7.24 17.40
N ASN A 382 9.79 -7.32 16.50
CA ASN A 382 9.80 -8.17 15.32
C ASN A 382 11.06 -9.03 15.31
N LEU A 383 10.91 -10.27 14.87
CA LEU A 383 12.01 -11.20 14.65
C LEU A 383 11.70 -12.05 13.42
N LEU A 384 12.64 -12.11 12.50
CA LEU A 384 12.70 -13.08 11.41
C LEU A 384 14.02 -13.85 11.54
N HIS A 385 13.94 -15.16 11.64
CA HIS A 385 15.10 -16.04 11.65
C HIS A 385 14.91 -17.12 10.59
N GLN A 386 15.82 -17.16 9.63
CA GLN A 386 15.81 -18.09 8.51
C GLN A 386 17.09 -18.92 8.50
N THR A 387 16.95 -20.18 8.17
CA THR A 387 18.08 -21.10 8.02
C THR A 387 17.89 -21.92 6.75
N TRP A 388 18.99 -22.31 6.13
CA TRP A 388 19.01 -23.12 4.93
C TRP A 388 19.80 -24.41 5.15
N TRP A 389 19.61 -25.37 4.25
CA TRP A 389 20.40 -26.61 4.26
C TRP A 389 21.78 -26.42 3.61
N ASN A 390 21.89 -25.45 2.71
CA ASN A 390 23.05 -25.19 1.87
C ASN A 390 23.59 -23.75 1.98
N ALA A 391 23.07 -22.93 2.90
CA ALA A 391 23.53 -21.55 3.14
C ALA A 391 23.50 -21.20 4.64
N ASP A 392 24.22 -20.13 4.99
CA ASP A 392 24.33 -19.62 6.37
C ASP A 392 23.04 -18.95 6.84
N ALA A 393 22.78 -19.01 8.15
CA ALA A 393 21.55 -18.51 8.73
C ALA A 393 21.44 -16.97 8.64
N SER A 394 20.21 -16.47 8.47
CA SER A 394 19.88 -15.05 8.45
C SER A 394 18.99 -14.71 9.63
N THR A 395 19.28 -13.60 10.31
CA THR A 395 18.49 -13.13 11.45
C THR A 395 18.30 -11.63 11.37
N THR A 396 17.04 -11.21 11.37
CA THR A 396 16.66 -9.80 11.49
C THR A 396 15.75 -9.65 12.71
N ALA A 397 16.12 -8.80 13.66
CA ALA A 397 15.27 -8.51 14.80
C ALA A 397 15.26 -7.02 15.12
N ASN A 398 14.07 -6.49 15.38
CA ASN A 398 13.85 -5.10 15.75
C ASN A 398 13.00 -5.05 17.02
N ILE A 399 13.43 -4.27 18.01
CA ILE A 399 12.66 -4.02 19.23
C ILE A 399 12.60 -2.51 19.42
N THR A 400 11.40 -1.95 19.44
CA THR A 400 11.15 -0.53 19.65
C THR A 400 10.28 -0.33 20.88
N ALA A 401 10.68 0.62 21.73
CA ALA A 401 9.93 1.09 22.88
C ALA A 401 9.73 2.60 22.77
N GLY A 402 8.49 3.06 22.69
CA GLY A 402 8.13 4.47 22.61
C GLY A 402 7.28 4.90 23.80
N PHE A 403 7.60 6.01 24.42
CA PHE A 403 6.86 6.58 25.54
C PHE A 403 6.54 8.05 25.30
N ASN A 404 5.31 8.44 25.63
CA ASN A 404 4.88 9.83 25.59
C ASN A 404 4.73 10.37 27.02
N VAL A 405 5.38 11.49 27.30
CA VAL A 405 5.39 12.12 28.62
C VAL A 405 4.99 13.60 28.51
N ASP A 406 4.22 14.05 29.50
CA ASP A 406 3.89 15.46 29.68
C ASP A 406 4.72 16.02 30.84
N ILE A 407 5.45 17.11 30.60
CA ILE A 407 6.29 17.78 31.60
C ILE A 407 5.90 19.26 31.69
N GLY A 408 5.10 19.59 32.71
CA GLY A 408 4.63 20.96 32.93
C GLY A 408 3.70 21.42 31.79
N ASP A 409 4.08 22.50 31.11
CA ASP A 409 3.35 23.04 29.96
C ASP A 409 3.69 22.30 28.65
N TRP A 410 4.75 21.51 28.63
CA TRP A 410 5.14 20.69 27.48
C TRP A 410 4.33 19.40 27.50
N ARG A 411 3.44 19.27 26.52
CA ARG A 411 2.61 18.08 26.32
C ARG A 411 3.13 17.28 25.14
N ASP A 412 2.86 15.99 25.10
CA ASP A 412 3.17 15.11 23.97
C ASP A 412 4.69 15.02 23.65
N ILE A 413 5.55 15.03 24.67
CA ILE A 413 6.98 14.75 24.49
C ILE A 413 7.12 13.27 24.17
N SER A 414 7.57 12.95 22.96
CA SER A 414 7.75 11.57 22.51
C SER A 414 9.20 11.16 22.68
N ILE A 415 9.45 10.08 23.39
CA ILE A 415 10.78 9.49 23.50
C ILE A 415 10.70 8.05 23.03
N SER A 416 11.58 7.65 22.13
CA SER A 416 11.62 6.30 21.59
C SER A 416 13.03 5.76 21.62
N THR A 417 13.14 4.45 21.90
CA THR A 417 14.39 3.70 21.77
C THR A 417 14.13 2.49 20.90
N SER A 418 15.06 2.19 20.01
CA SER A 418 14.98 1.06 19.11
C SER A 418 16.31 0.31 19.08
N PHE A 419 16.26 -1.01 19.15
CA PHE A 419 17.37 -1.90 18.89
C PHE A 419 17.08 -2.66 17.61
N ASN A 420 18.01 -2.67 16.68
CA ASN A 420 17.94 -3.45 15.45
C ASN A 420 19.20 -4.31 15.32
N THR A 421 19.03 -5.56 14.92
CA THR A 421 20.12 -6.46 14.54
C THR A 421 19.78 -7.08 13.21
N THR A 422 20.71 -6.98 12.26
CA THR A 422 20.60 -7.57 10.93
C THR A 422 21.84 -8.40 10.66
N HIS A 423 21.63 -9.68 10.37
CA HIS A 423 22.63 -10.61 9.89
C HIS A 423 22.06 -11.31 8.68
N TYR A 424 22.74 -11.18 7.54
CA TYR A 424 22.31 -11.72 6.26
C TYR A 424 23.46 -12.53 5.64
N GLU A 425 23.28 -13.85 5.59
CA GLU A 425 24.26 -14.81 5.05
C GLU A 425 25.68 -14.60 5.64
N ASP A 426 26.72 -14.56 4.81
CA ASP A 426 28.13 -14.49 5.22
C ASP A 426 28.55 -13.10 5.77
N LYS A 427 27.62 -12.14 5.89
CA LYS A 427 27.94 -10.78 6.37
C LYS A 427 27.97 -10.70 7.90
N ASP A 428 28.85 -9.86 8.44
CA ASP A 428 28.91 -9.58 9.87
C ASP A 428 27.57 -9.05 10.42
N HIS A 429 27.35 -9.26 11.72
CA HIS A 429 26.17 -8.74 12.40
C HIS A 429 26.24 -7.20 12.48
N ASP A 430 25.26 -6.52 11.90
CA ASP A 430 25.08 -5.08 12.11
C ASP A 430 24.08 -4.85 13.23
N ASN A 431 24.57 -4.33 14.36
CA ASN A 431 23.77 -3.99 15.52
C ASN A 431 23.64 -2.47 15.61
N GLN A 432 22.41 -2.00 15.77
CA GLN A 432 22.11 -0.58 15.84
C GLN A 432 21.19 -0.29 17.02
N ILE A 433 21.58 0.69 17.83
CA ILE A 433 20.76 1.28 18.88
C ILE A 433 20.43 2.70 18.46
N TYR A 434 19.15 3.06 18.53
CA TYR A 434 18.67 4.38 18.23
C TYR A 434 17.83 4.90 19.39
N LEU A 435 18.10 6.13 19.84
CA LEU A 435 17.32 6.85 20.83
C LEU A 435 16.88 8.17 20.21
N SER A 436 15.59 8.47 20.23
CA SER A 436 15.04 9.74 19.78
C SER A 436 14.18 10.38 20.86
N ILE A 437 14.40 11.67 21.07
CA ILE A 437 13.62 12.53 21.96
C ILE A 437 13.06 13.63 21.06
N SER A 438 11.75 13.75 20.95
CA SER A 438 11.08 14.78 20.16
C SER A 438 10.17 15.61 21.04
N LEU A 439 10.42 16.93 21.04
CA LEU A 439 9.74 17.94 21.83
C LEU A 439 8.89 18.81 20.90
N PRO A 440 7.55 18.89 21.09
CA PRO A 440 6.73 19.81 20.32
C PRO A 440 7.05 21.26 20.70
N PHE A 441 7.23 22.11 19.69
CA PHE A 441 7.61 23.51 19.82
C PHE A 441 6.73 24.39 18.92
N GLY A 442 5.96 25.29 19.52
CA GLY A 442 5.04 26.17 18.77
C GLY A 442 3.82 25.45 18.20
N ASN A 443 3.28 25.98 17.10
CA ASN A 443 2.04 25.50 16.46
C ASN A 443 2.32 24.60 15.24
N GLY A 444 3.17 23.58 15.40
CA GLY A 444 3.48 22.63 14.32
C GLY A 444 4.92 22.11 14.33
N GLY A 445 5.83 22.88 14.94
CA GLY A 445 7.24 22.54 15.02
C GLY A 445 7.55 21.42 16.04
N ARG A 446 8.63 20.69 15.77
CA ARG A 446 9.24 19.72 16.70
C ARG A 446 10.74 19.90 16.71
N VAL A 447 11.32 19.94 17.90
CA VAL A 447 12.77 19.89 18.11
C VAL A 447 13.13 18.49 18.61
N GLY A 448 13.99 17.82 17.87
CA GLY A 448 14.44 16.47 18.14
C GLY A 448 15.89 16.40 18.60
N TYR A 449 16.19 15.41 19.43
CA TYR A 449 17.54 14.92 19.67
C TYR A 449 17.56 13.42 19.40
N ASP A 450 18.42 13.01 18.48
CA ASP A 450 18.57 11.64 18.03
C ASP A 450 20.00 11.17 18.30
N MET A 451 20.15 10.05 18.99
CA MET A 451 21.40 9.35 19.17
C MET A 451 21.32 8.01 18.45
N GLN A 452 22.27 7.76 17.56
CA GLN A 452 22.39 6.51 16.85
C GLN A 452 23.77 5.91 17.12
N ASN A 453 23.79 4.69 17.63
CA ASN A 453 24.99 3.90 17.82
C ASN A 453 24.91 2.69 16.90
N SER A 454 25.84 2.59 15.95
CA SER A 454 26.05 1.41 15.12
C SER A 454 27.31 0.68 15.59
N SER A 455 27.55 -0.54 15.09
CA SER A 455 28.76 -1.33 15.39
C SER A 455 30.08 -0.56 15.18
N HIS A 456 30.08 0.52 14.40
CA HIS A 456 31.27 1.26 13.98
C HIS A 456 31.32 2.71 14.48
N SER A 457 30.18 3.36 14.73
CA SER A 457 30.15 4.80 15.02
C SER A 457 28.98 5.20 15.93
N THR A 458 29.15 6.31 16.65
CA THR A 458 28.03 6.94 17.38
C THR A 458 27.78 8.34 16.85
N THR A 459 26.56 8.60 16.38
CA THR A 459 26.15 9.89 15.84
C THR A 459 25.11 10.52 16.76
N HIS A 460 25.36 11.76 17.15
CA HIS A 460 24.42 12.61 17.87
C HIS A 460 23.87 13.67 16.92
N ARG A 461 22.56 13.86 16.87
CA ARG A 461 21.90 14.77 15.93
C ARG A 461 20.84 15.57 16.66
N MET A 462 20.80 16.86 16.41
CA MET A 462 19.68 17.73 16.76
C MET A 462 18.91 18.06 15.50
N SER A 463 17.60 17.93 15.54
CA SER A 463 16.72 18.17 14.41
C SER A 463 15.67 19.21 14.76
N TRP A 464 15.25 19.98 13.76
CA TRP A 464 14.10 20.86 13.82
C TRP A 464 13.25 20.58 12.58
N ASN A 465 12.04 20.11 12.82
CA ASN A 465 11.05 19.87 11.78
C ASN A 465 9.87 20.80 12.00
N ASP A 466 9.30 21.35 10.93
CA ASP A 466 8.15 22.23 10.99
C ASP A 466 7.27 22.09 9.75
N THR A 467 6.00 22.44 9.90
CA THR A 467 5.01 22.48 8.82
C THR A 467 4.58 23.93 8.62
N LEU A 468 4.95 24.52 7.48
CA LEU A 468 4.55 25.90 7.16
C LEU A 468 3.04 25.99 6.92
N ASP A 469 2.48 24.96 6.29
CA ASP A 469 1.05 24.74 6.05
C ASP A 469 0.79 23.24 5.81
N GLU A 470 -0.44 22.88 5.45
CA GLU A 470 -0.87 21.49 5.18
C GLU A 470 -0.16 20.82 3.99
N ARG A 471 0.58 21.59 3.18
CA ARG A 471 1.22 21.15 1.93
C ARG A 471 2.73 21.25 1.99
N ASN A 472 3.29 21.95 2.95
CA ASN A 472 4.70 22.30 3.00
C ASN A 472 5.29 21.90 4.36
N SER A 473 6.10 20.85 4.35
CA SER A 473 6.87 20.44 5.52
C SER A 473 8.36 20.55 5.22
N TRP A 474 9.14 20.90 6.23
CA TRP A 474 10.59 20.94 6.12
C TRP A 474 11.25 20.48 7.41
N GLY A 475 12.46 19.97 7.26
CA GLY A 475 13.29 19.51 8.35
C GLY A 475 14.72 19.94 8.13
N MET A 476 15.40 20.34 9.21
CA MET A 476 16.84 20.54 9.23
C MET A 476 17.42 19.78 10.40
N SER A 477 18.57 19.14 10.20
CA SER A 477 19.29 18.49 11.27
C SER A 477 20.78 18.79 11.21
N ALA A 478 21.41 18.90 12.37
CA ALA A 478 22.84 19.04 12.51
C ALA A 478 23.33 18.02 13.53
N GLY A 479 24.45 17.37 13.26
CA GLY A 479 24.97 16.32 14.12
C GLY A 479 26.48 16.19 14.09
N LEU A 480 26.98 15.39 15.02
CA LEU A 480 28.39 15.06 15.19
C LEU A 480 28.54 13.55 15.33
N GLN A 481 29.47 12.98 14.59
CA GLN A 481 29.89 11.58 14.69
C GLN A 481 31.11 11.46 15.63
N SER A 482 30.95 10.72 16.72
CA SER A 482 31.86 10.69 17.88
C SER A 482 33.24 10.07 17.59
N ASP A 483 33.33 9.17 16.61
CA ASP A 483 34.55 8.48 16.17
C ASP A 483 35.34 9.29 15.13
N ARG A 484 34.81 10.45 14.70
CA ARG A 484 35.49 11.42 13.83
C ARG A 484 35.48 12.83 14.44
N PRO A 485 36.11 13.06 15.61
CA PRO A 485 36.03 14.33 16.32
C PRO A 485 36.50 15.55 15.50
N ASP A 486 37.43 15.38 14.55
CA ASP A 486 37.94 16.47 13.72
C ASP A 486 37.13 16.69 12.42
N ASN A 487 36.34 15.70 11.97
CA ASN A 487 35.66 15.65 10.67
C ASN A 487 34.21 15.09 10.72
N GLY A 488 33.59 15.00 11.89
CA GLY A 488 32.33 14.27 12.09
C GLY A 488 31.08 15.14 11.98
N ALA A 489 31.22 16.42 11.62
CA ALA A 489 30.11 17.35 11.54
C ALA A 489 29.25 17.08 10.29
N GLN A 490 27.96 16.89 10.49
CA GLN A 490 27.00 16.65 9.42
C GLN A 490 25.83 17.61 9.54
N VAL A 491 25.36 18.11 8.41
CA VAL A 491 24.15 18.91 8.30
C VAL A 491 23.30 18.30 7.20
N SER A 492 22.02 18.08 7.50
CA SER A 492 21.05 17.64 6.50
C SER A 492 19.82 18.51 6.52
N GLY A 493 19.15 18.60 5.38
CA GLY A 493 17.86 19.27 5.26
C GLY A 493 16.96 18.54 4.29
N ASN A 494 15.67 18.60 4.54
CA ASN A 494 14.64 18.05 3.68
C ASN A 494 13.47 19.04 3.57
N TYR A 495 12.80 19.01 2.43
CA TYR A 495 11.60 19.77 2.15
C TYR A 495 10.66 18.91 1.32
N GLN A 496 9.39 18.88 1.70
CA GLN A 496 8.34 18.16 1.02
C GLN A 496 7.22 19.13 0.68
N HIS A 497 6.80 19.09 -0.58
CA HIS A 497 5.72 19.88 -1.12
C HIS A 497 4.64 18.99 -1.72
N LEU A 498 3.43 19.06 -1.17
CA LEU A 498 2.26 18.37 -1.66
C LEU A 498 1.43 19.29 -2.56
N SER A 499 1.43 18.99 -3.85
CA SER A 499 0.63 19.70 -4.84
C SER A 499 -0.58 18.87 -5.28
N SER A 500 -1.55 19.51 -5.93
CA SER A 500 -2.65 18.79 -6.58
C SER A 500 -2.20 18.00 -7.81
N ALA A 501 -0.96 18.15 -8.28
CA ALA A 501 -0.42 17.46 -9.45
C ALA A 501 0.56 16.32 -9.09
N GLY A 502 0.90 16.17 -7.81
CA GLY A 502 1.94 15.25 -7.33
C GLY A 502 2.59 15.72 -6.04
N GLU A 503 3.46 14.87 -5.51
CA GLU A 503 4.27 15.11 -4.31
C GLU A 503 5.73 15.26 -4.72
N TRP A 504 6.35 16.34 -4.27
CA TRP A 504 7.76 16.64 -4.52
C TRP A 504 8.53 16.63 -3.21
N ASP A 505 9.55 15.79 -3.11
CA ASP A 505 10.47 15.75 -2.00
C ASP A 505 11.87 16.12 -2.48
N ILE A 506 12.57 16.93 -1.69
CA ILE A 506 13.99 17.24 -1.90
C ILE A 506 14.72 17.12 -0.57
N SER A 507 15.89 16.50 -0.59
CA SER A 507 16.75 16.41 0.59
C SER A 507 18.21 16.54 0.21
N GLY A 508 19.02 17.08 1.11
CA GLY A 508 20.46 17.15 0.94
C GLY A 508 21.20 16.98 2.26
N THR A 509 22.40 16.43 2.16
CA THR A 509 23.32 16.24 3.29
C THR A 509 24.69 16.75 2.92
N TYR A 510 25.33 17.39 3.88
CA TYR A 510 26.73 17.74 3.84
C TYR A 510 27.40 17.16 5.08
N ALA A 511 28.25 16.16 4.89
CA ALA A 511 29.12 15.59 5.90
C ALA A 511 30.53 16.15 5.70
N ALA A 512 31.01 16.94 6.65
CA ALA A 512 32.25 17.68 6.55
C ALA A 512 33.43 16.74 6.30
N ASN A 513 34.22 17.01 5.26
CA ASN A 513 35.39 16.21 4.87
C ASN A 513 35.07 14.72 4.59
N ASP A 514 33.82 14.39 4.29
CA ASP A 514 33.38 13.03 3.93
C ASP A 514 32.64 13.04 2.60
N TYR A 515 31.45 13.68 2.53
CA TYR A 515 30.66 13.74 1.30
C TYR A 515 29.60 14.85 1.28
N SER A 516 29.06 15.10 0.09
CA SER A 516 27.83 15.83 -0.12
C SER A 516 26.86 15.01 -0.96
N SER A 517 25.59 14.98 -0.58
CA SER A 517 24.53 14.29 -1.30
C SER A 517 23.34 15.23 -1.51
N VAL A 518 22.69 15.10 -2.66
CA VAL A 518 21.42 15.75 -2.95
C VAL A 518 20.53 14.74 -3.65
N SER A 519 19.25 14.70 -3.27
CA SER A 519 18.25 13.88 -3.93
C SER A 519 16.93 14.61 -4.04
N SER A 520 16.17 14.27 -5.07
CA SER A 520 14.84 14.79 -5.35
C SER A 520 13.97 13.65 -5.85
N SER A 521 12.75 13.55 -5.35
CA SER A 521 11.71 12.67 -5.90
C SER A 521 10.47 13.44 -6.27
N TRP A 522 9.86 13.05 -7.39
CA TRP A 522 8.55 13.51 -7.79
C TRP A 522 7.68 12.28 -8.01
N SER A 523 6.63 12.13 -7.21
CA SER A 523 5.65 11.06 -7.38
C SER A 523 4.27 11.62 -7.69
N GLY A 524 3.53 10.96 -8.55
CA GLY A 524 2.22 11.44 -8.96
C GLY A 524 1.54 10.48 -9.90
N SER A 525 0.45 10.95 -10.48
CA SER A 525 -0.35 10.18 -11.41
C SER A 525 -1.03 11.11 -12.40
N PHE A 526 -1.29 10.58 -13.59
CA PHE A 526 -2.02 11.27 -14.64
C PHE A 526 -3.22 10.41 -15.04
N THR A 527 -4.38 11.05 -15.17
CA THR A 527 -5.60 10.36 -15.63
C THR A 527 -6.30 11.20 -16.68
N ALA A 528 -6.65 10.58 -17.80
CA ALA A 528 -7.39 11.19 -18.89
C ALA A 528 -8.59 10.33 -19.28
N THR A 529 -9.74 10.97 -19.48
CA THR A 529 -10.98 10.37 -19.95
C THR A 529 -11.60 11.24 -21.04
N GLN A 530 -12.74 10.82 -21.59
CA GLN A 530 -13.53 11.66 -22.49
C GLN A 530 -14.01 12.98 -21.84
N TYR A 531 -14.00 13.09 -20.51
CA TYR A 531 -14.46 14.27 -19.77
C TYR A 531 -13.34 15.26 -19.43
N GLY A 532 -12.09 14.90 -19.71
CA GLY A 532 -10.94 15.76 -19.44
C GLY A 532 -9.74 14.97 -18.90
N ALA A 533 -8.69 15.69 -18.55
CA ALA A 533 -7.46 15.13 -18.02
C ALA A 533 -6.91 15.98 -16.88
N ALA A 534 -6.28 15.34 -15.92
CA ALA A 534 -5.58 16.02 -14.84
C ALA A 534 -4.40 15.17 -14.34
N PHE A 535 -3.34 15.87 -13.94
CA PHE A 535 -2.37 15.33 -13.00
C PHE A 535 -2.99 15.32 -11.60
N HIS A 536 -2.61 14.36 -10.79
CA HIS A 536 -3.05 14.21 -9.42
C HIS A 536 -1.99 13.55 -8.56
N ARG A 537 -2.20 13.61 -7.24
CA ARG A 537 -1.36 12.88 -6.27
C ARG A 537 -1.30 11.40 -6.60
N HIS A 538 -0.25 10.75 -6.13
CA HIS A 538 -0.02 9.33 -6.37
C HIS A 538 -1.22 8.47 -5.95
N SER A 539 -1.65 7.56 -6.81
CA SER A 539 -2.72 6.59 -6.54
C SER A 539 -2.10 5.23 -6.24
N SER A 540 -2.54 4.60 -5.14
CA SER A 540 -2.10 3.26 -4.78
C SER A 540 -2.49 2.25 -5.86
N THR A 541 -1.65 1.24 -6.06
CA THR A 541 -1.74 0.31 -7.20
C THR A 541 -3.12 -0.34 -7.32
N ASN A 542 -3.79 -0.08 -8.44
CA ASN A 542 -5.11 -0.59 -8.82
C ASN A 542 -6.29 -0.19 -7.92
N GLU A 543 -6.15 0.74 -6.97
CA GLU A 543 -7.32 1.34 -6.32
C GLU A 543 -8.06 2.29 -7.28
N PRO A 544 -9.38 2.47 -7.15
CA PRO A 544 -10.13 3.40 -7.97
C PRO A 544 -9.73 4.85 -7.69
N ARG A 545 -9.95 5.70 -8.68
CA ARG A 545 -9.75 7.15 -8.60
C ARG A 545 -11.01 7.86 -9.10
N LEU A 546 -11.40 8.98 -8.49
CA LEU A 546 -12.59 9.74 -8.89
C LEU A 546 -12.20 11.02 -9.61
N MET A 547 -12.55 11.10 -10.89
CA MET A 547 -12.52 12.34 -11.66
C MET A 547 -13.75 13.18 -11.33
N VAL A 548 -13.52 14.39 -10.84
CA VAL A 548 -14.53 15.40 -10.58
C VAL A 548 -14.42 16.48 -11.65
N SER A 549 -15.54 16.79 -12.29
CA SER A 549 -15.64 17.93 -13.20
C SER A 549 -16.54 19.00 -12.60
N THR A 550 -16.12 20.26 -12.73
CA THR A 550 -16.81 21.44 -12.20
C THR A 550 -17.23 22.36 -13.35
N ASP A 551 -17.70 21.79 -14.45
CA ASP A 551 -18.23 22.51 -15.62
C ASP A 551 -17.30 23.64 -16.13
N GLY A 552 -15.98 23.44 -16.01
CA GLY A 552 -14.97 24.40 -16.45
C GLY A 552 -14.51 25.43 -15.41
N VAL A 553 -15.02 25.37 -14.17
CA VAL A 553 -14.59 26.28 -13.09
C VAL A 553 -13.33 25.73 -12.41
N ALA A 554 -12.23 26.46 -12.53
CA ALA A 554 -10.95 26.12 -11.92
C ALA A 554 -10.90 26.40 -10.41
N ASP A 555 -9.85 25.88 -9.75
CA ASP A 555 -9.49 26.16 -8.36
C ASP A 555 -10.57 25.83 -7.31
N ILE A 556 -11.47 24.89 -7.62
CA ILE A 556 -12.42 24.35 -6.64
C ILE A 556 -11.69 23.30 -5.76
N PRO A 557 -11.62 23.50 -4.44
CA PRO A 557 -11.02 22.55 -3.52
C PRO A 557 -11.90 21.31 -3.32
N VAL A 558 -11.29 20.14 -3.44
CA VAL A 558 -11.89 18.83 -3.22
C VAL A 558 -11.09 18.09 -2.15
N GLN A 559 -11.77 17.34 -1.28
CA GLN A 559 -11.18 16.50 -0.24
C GLN A 559 -10.24 17.27 0.71
N GLY A 560 -10.78 18.24 1.44
CA GLY A 560 -10.05 18.93 2.51
C GLY A 560 -8.83 19.71 2.03
N ASN A 561 -8.96 20.41 0.90
CA ASN A 561 -7.93 21.30 0.33
C ASN A 561 -6.63 20.61 -0.09
N LEU A 562 -6.66 19.30 -0.36
CA LEU A 562 -5.50 18.57 -0.90
C LEU A 562 -5.51 18.53 -2.43
N ASP A 563 -6.70 18.44 -3.03
CA ASP A 563 -6.87 18.37 -4.49
C ASP A 563 -7.67 19.59 -4.97
N TYR A 564 -7.24 20.20 -6.08
CA TYR A 564 -7.90 21.36 -6.69
C TYR A 564 -8.20 21.06 -8.15
N THR A 565 -9.33 21.56 -8.65
CA THR A 565 -9.64 21.47 -10.07
C THR A 565 -8.68 22.31 -10.89
N ASN A 566 -8.13 21.74 -11.96
CA ASN A 566 -7.24 22.45 -12.87
C ASN A 566 -7.97 23.54 -13.69
N HIS A 567 -7.25 24.20 -14.59
CA HIS A 567 -7.79 25.26 -15.45
C HIS A 567 -9.01 24.83 -16.31
N PHE A 568 -9.21 23.53 -16.53
CA PHE A 568 -10.35 22.97 -17.26
C PHE A 568 -11.51 22.58 -16.33
N GLY A 569 -11.41 22.88 -15.03
CA GLY A 569 -12.38 22.45 -14.02
C GLY A 569 -12.36 20.94 -13.78
N ILE A 570 -11.18 20.29 -13.86
CA ILE A 570 -11.03 18.85 -13.63
C ILE A 570 -10.09 18.61 -12.45
N ALA A 571 -10.55 17.81 -11.48
CA ALA A 571 -9.73 17.25 -10.41
C ALA A 571 -9.82 15.72 -10.45
N VAL A 572 -8.78 15.02 -9.99
CA VAL A 572 -8.83 13.57 -9.80
C VAL A 572 -8.40 13.25 -8.38
N VAL A 573 -9.26 12.55 -7.66
CA VAL A 573 -9.05 12.11 -6.28
C VAL A 573 -8.53 10.65 -6.30
N PRO A 574 -7.27 10.40 -5.90
CA PRO A 574 -6.61 9.11 -6.11
C PRO A 574 -6.84 8.03 -5.04
N LEU A 575 -7.22 8.40 -3.82
CA LEU A 575 -7.21 7.52 -2.64
C LEU A 575 -8.63 7.07 -2.26
N ILE A 576 -9.24 6.26 -3.12
CA ILE A 576 -10.58 5.72 -2.92
C ILE A 576 -10.48 4.21 -2.75
N SER A 577 -11.00 3.68 -1.67
CA SER A 577 -10.96 2.24 -1.41
C SER A 577 -11.95 1.48 -2.31
N SER A 578 -11.47 0.41 -2.95
CA SER A 578 -12.29 -0.51 -3.73
C SER A 578 -13.40 -1.14 -2.89
N TYR A 579 -14.58 -1.27 -3.48
CA TYR A 579 -15.75 -1.95 -2.90
C TYR A 579 -16.26 -1.34 -1.58
N GLN A 580 -15.81 -0.13 -1.25
CA GLN A 580 -16.28 0.63 -0.09
C GLN A 580 -16.92 1.95 -0.54
N PRO A 581 -18.00 2.40 0.12
CA PRO A 581 -18.52 3.74 -0.12
C PRO A 581 -17.49 4.78 0.31
N SER A 582 -16.99 5.55 -0.65
CA SER A 582 -16.09 6.67 -0.40
C SER A 582 -16.83 7.99 -0.54
N THR A 583 -16.57 8.89 0.39
CA THR A 583 -17.16 10.22 0.41
C THR A 583 -16.13 11.24 -0.07
N VAL A 584 -16.42 11.93 -1.16
CA VAL A 584 -15.62 13.04 -1.67
C VAL A 584 -16.44 14.31 -1.56
N ALA A 585 -15.91 15.31 -0.86
CA ALA A 585 -16.61 16.56 -0.60
C ALA A 585 -15.84 17.77 -1.14
N VAL A 586 -16.57 18.77 -1.60
CA VAL A 586 -16.05 20.10 -1.95
C VAL A 586 -15.97 20.94 -0.69
N ASN A 587 -14.84 21.62 -0.49
CA ASN A 587 -14.72 22.56 0.61
C ASN A 587 -15.44 23.87 0.28
N MET A 588 -16.66 24.01 0.80
CA MET A 588 -17.50 25.20 0.56
C MET A 588 -16.93 26.49 1.18
N ASN A 589 -16.00 26.39 2.14
CA ASN A 589 -15.42 27.54 2.83
C ASN A 589 -14.29 28.21 2.05
N ASP A 590 -13.72 27.52 1.06
CA ASP A 590 -12.53 27.92 0.32
C ASP A 590 -12.82 27.93 -1.21
N LEU A 591 -14.07 28.20 -1.57
CA LEU A 591 -14.46 28.37 -2.96
C LEU A 591 -13.94 29.70 -3.51
N PRO A 592 -13.57 29.75 -4.81
CA PRO A 592 -13.26 31.01 -5.45
C PRO A 592 -14.44 32.00 -5.37
N ASP A 593 -14.13 33.30 -5.32
CA ASP A 593 -15.14 34.34 -5.21
C ASP A 593 -16.19 34.24 -6.33
N GLY A 594 -17.47 34.21 -5.94
CA GLY A 594 -18.58 34.11 -6.88
C GLY A 594 -18.82 32.71 -7.46
N VAL A 595 -18.17 31.69 -6.91
CA VAL A 595 -18.44 30.28 -7.27
C VAL A 595 -19.42 29.66 -6.28
N THR A 596 -20.46 29.03 -6.83
CA THR A 596 -21.38 28.19 -6.05
C THR A 596 -21.41 26.78 -6.61
N VAL A 597 -21.48 25.79 -5.72
CA VAL A 597 -21.56 24.37 -6.06
C VAL A 597 -22.84 23.80 -5.47
N ALA A 598 -23.67 23.18 -6.31
CA ALA A 598 -24.99 22.68 -5.90
C ALA A 598 -24.91 21.35 -5.13
N GLU A 599 -24.06 20.43 -5.59
CA GLU A 599 -23.78 19.15 -4.92
C GLU A 599 -22.37 19.23 -4.31
N ASN A 600 -22.28 19.29 -2.99
CA ASN A 600 -20.99 19.43 -2.30
C ASN A 600 -20.44 18.10 -1.76
N VAL A 601 -21.21 17.01 -1.81
CA VAL A 601 -20.82 15.68 -1.30
C VAL A 601 -21.19 14.59 -2.29
N ILE A 602 -20.21 13.76 -2.65
CA ILE A 602 -20.33 12.60 -3.51
C ILE A 602 -20.07 11.37 -2.63
N LYS A 603 -21.03 10.45 -2.52
CA LYS A 603 -20.85 9.17 -1.81
C LYS A 603 -21.17 8.01 -2.74
N GLU A 604 -20.13 7.31 -3.19
CA GLU A 604 -20.21 6.30 -4.26
C GLU A 604 -19.28 5.13 -3.94
N THR A 605 -19.57 3.96 -4.51
CA THR A 605 -18.71 2.77 -4.39
C THR A 605 -18.23 2.33 -5.76
N TRP A 606 -16.93 2.08 -5.89
CA TRP A 606 -16.30 1.76 -7.17
C TRP A 606 -15.64 0.37 -7.11
N ILE A 607 -15.61 -0.34 -8.23
CA ILE A 607 -14.81 -1.57 -8.36
C ILE A 607 -13.33 -1.25 -8.47
N GLU A 608 -12.48 -2.25 -8.22
CA GLU A 608 -11.03 -2.13 -8.36
C GLU A 608 -10.62 -1.53 -9.72
N GLY A 609 -9.67 -0.61 -9.64
CA GLY A 609 -9.05 0.07 -10.76
C GLY A 609 -9.97 0.99 -11.56
N ALA A 610 -11.21 1.23 -11.12
CA ALA A 610 -12.16 2.08 -11.84
C ALA A 610 -11.71 3.55 -11.86
N ILE A 611 -11.96 4.23 -12.98
CA ILE A 611 -11.93 5.69 -13.04
C ILE A 611 -13.37 6.15 -12.83
N GLY A 612 -13.72 6.52 -11.60
CA GLY A 612 -15.00 7.13 -11.31
C GLY A 612 -15.12 8.50 -11.99
N TYR A 613 -16.33 8.90 -12.36
CA TYR A 613 -16.60 10.23 -12.88
C TYR A 613 -17.84 10.82 -12.22
N LYS A 614 -17.75 12.09 -11.83
CA LYS A 614 -18.88 12.87 -11.33
C LYS A 614 -18.75 14.32 -11.78
N SER A 615 -19.82 14.85 -12.38
CA SER A 615 -19.97 16.29 -12.62
C SER A 615 -20.61 16.94 -11.40
N LEU A 616 -20.00 18.02 -10.93
CA LEU A 616 -20.53 18.90 -9.91
C LEU A 616 -21.00 20.16 -10.60
N ALA A 617 -22.32 20.38 -10.60
CA ALA A 617 -22.91 21.57 -11.16
C ALA A 617 -22.37 22.79 -10.40
N SER A 618 -21.46 23.52 -11.06
CA SER A 618 -20.82 24.71 -10.53
C SER A 618 -21.31 25.92 -11.33
N ARG A 619 -21.41 27.07 -10.67
CA ARG A 619 -21.73 28.34 -11.33
C ARG A 619 -20.71 29.36 -10.89
N SER A 620 -20.02 29.94 -11.86
CA SER A 620 -19.23 31.16 -11.66
C SER A 620 -20.10 32.37 -12.01
N GLY A 621 -20.23 33.31 -11.08
CA GLY A 621 -21.07 34.49 -11.26
C GLY A 621 -21.11 35.37 -10.02
N LYS A 622 -22.09 36.28 -9.95
CA LYS A 622 -22.34 37.06 -8.73
C LYS A 622 -23.54 36.47 -8.01
N ASP A 623 -23.37 36.19 -6.72
CA ASP A 623 -24.49 35.88 -5.84
C ASP A 623 -25.21 37.19 -5.49
N VAL A 624 -26.45 37.31 -5.98
CA VAL A 624 -27.27 38.50 -5.81
C VAL A 624 -28.59 38.10 -5.18
N ASN A 625 -28.86 38.63 -4.00
CA ASN A 625 -30.19 38.57 -3.40
C ASN A 625 -31.05 39.70 -3.98
N VAL A 626 -32.01 39.34 -4.84
CA VAL A 626 -32.91 40.28 -5.51
C VAL A 626 -34.31 40.23 -4.92
N ILE A 627 -34.85 41.40 -4.60
CA ILE A 627 -36.26 41.55 -4.20
C ILE A 627 -37.08 41.81 -5.47
N ILE A 628 -37.83 40.80 -5.92
CA ILE A 628 -38.66 40.88 -7.12
C ILE A 628 -40.06 41.41 -6.75
N ARG A 629 -40.52 42.42 -7.47
CA ARG A 629 -41.90 42.93 -7.40
C ARG A 629 -42.53 42.86 -8.79
N ASN A 630 -43.80 42.51 -8.86
CA ASN A 630 -44.55 42.56 -10.10
C ASN A 630 -44.92 44.01 -10.47
N ALA A 631 -45.51 44.22 -11.65
CA ALA A 631 -45.96 45.55 -12.11
C ALA A 631 -46.99 46.21 -11.18
N SER A 632 -47.69 45.44 -10.33
CA SER A 632 -48.62 45.96 -9.32
C SER A 632 -47.98 46.19 -7.94
N GLY A 633 -46.65 46.03 -7.81
CA GLY A 633 -45.90 46.27 -6.57
C GLY A 633 -45.94 45.12 -5.55
N GLN A 634 -46.66 44.03 -5.85
CA GLN A 634 -46.80 42.85 -5.00
C GLN A 634 -45.65 41.87 -5.20
N PHE A 635 -45.35 41.09 -4.16
CA PHE A 635 -44.35 40.03 -4.21
C PHE A 635 -44.92 38.80 -4.94
N PRO A 636 -44.11 38.08 -5.73
CA PRO A 636 -44.45 36.76 -6.23
C PRO A 636 -44.78 35.80 -5.08
N PRO A 637 -45.62 34.76 -5.32
CA PRO A 637 -45.85 33.74 -4.31
C PRO A 637 -44.56 32.99 -3.97
N LEU A 638 -44.48 32.46 -2.75
CA LEU A 638 -43.37 31.61 -2.32
C LEU A 638 -43.25 30.40 -3.26
N GLY A 639 -42.03 30.07 -3.69
CA GLY A 639 -41.77 28.98 -4.64
C GLY A 639 -41.92 29.36 -6.12
N ALA A 640 -42.14 30.63 -6.45
CA ALA A 640 -42.10 31.10 -7.84
C ALA A 640 -40.72 30.81 -8.47
N MET A 641 -40.71 30.06 -9.58
CA MET A 641 -39.48 29.73 -10.31
C MET A 641 -38.94 30.97 -11.02
N THR A 642 -37.64 31.25 -10.83
CA THR A 642 -36.92 32.31 -11.51
C THR A 642 -35.86 31.68 -12.42
N ALA A 643 -35.77 32.17 -13.65
CA ALA A 643 -34.78 31.71 -14.62
C ALA A 643 -34.01 32.91 -15.19
N ALA A 644 -32.68 32.80 -15.19
CA ALA A 644 -31.81 33.74 -15.87
C ALA A 644 -31.78 33.38 -17.37
N LEU A 645 -32.20 34.29 -18.24
CA LEU A 645 -31.83 34.20 -19.65
C LEU A 645 -30.52 34.98 -19.82
N ALA A 646 -29.60 34.44 -20.62
CA ALA A 646 -28.32 35.08 -20.95
C ALA A 646 -28.48 36.50 -21.54
N TRP A 647 -29.72 36.92 -21.88
CA TRP A 647 -30.10 38.25 -22.35
C TRP A 647 -31.37 38.80 -21.66
N GLY A 648 -31.48 38.66 -20.33
CA GLY A 648 -32.47 39.37 -19.49
C GLY A 648 -33.57 38.50 -18.86
N TRP A 649 -33.78 38.67 -17.56
CA TRP A 649 -34.70 37.87 -16.74
C TRP A 649 -36.17 37.90 -17.23
N LEU A 650 -36.79 36.74 -17.40
CA LEU A 650 -38.24 36.59 -17.59
C LEU A 650 -38.79 35.65 -16.52
N THR A 651 -39.83 36.09 -15.82
CA THR A 651 -40.62 35.24 -14.93
C THR A 651 -41.67 34.52 -15.75
N ARG A 652 -41.60 33.18 -15.80
CA ARG A 652 -42.63 32.36 -16.41
C ARG A 652 -43.71 32.09 -15.38
N LYS A 653 -44.94 32.51 -15.66
CA LYS A 653 -46.11 32.23 -14.84
C LYS A 653 -46.84 31.05 -15.47
N ASP A 654 -46.57 29.84 -14.98
CA ASP A 654 -47.38 28.69 -15.32
C ASP A 654 -48.77 28.86 -14.66
N MET A 655 -49.81 28.82 -15.47
CA MET A 655 -51.19 28.55 -15.03
C MET A 655 -51.57 27.12 -15.47
N PRO A 656 -52.30 26.37 -14.63
CA PRO A 656 -52.76 25.04 -14.99
C PRO A 656 -53.91 25.14 -16.01
N GLY A 657 -53.84 24.29 -17.03
CA GLY A 657 -54.95 23.91 -17.91
C GLY A 657 -55.25 22.44 -17.72
#